data_AF-A0A7S1NRS3-F1
#
_entry.id   AF-A0A7S1NRS3-F1
#
_cell.length_a   1.000
_cell.length_b   1.000
_cell.length_c   1.000
_cell.angle_alpha   90.00
_cell.angle_beta   90.00
_cell.angle_gamma   90.00
#
_symmetry.space_group_name_H-M   'P 1'
#
loop_
_entity.id
_entity.type
_entity.pdbx_description
1 polymer ?
#
loop_
_entity_poly.entity_id
_entity_poly.type
_entity_poly.pdbx_seq_one_letter_code
_entity_poly.pdbx_strand_id
1 'polypeptide(L)'
;IFFRSAPAMRSLVLTCLLASFSACWGLAVQPSVGFPAGAYHAEPYTGFVTSLDWTDDGQWDASLSFVYLPLSAVVTGLDTYDWAPFDAKLEAAAALNRHLIARFYLDYPGQATGVPDYLVPLVTFQSYTEYGGGQSPDYEDPDLVGALTSFIAAFGARYDTDPRLAVVQAGLLGFWGEWHTYPHAWFASTTTQDAVLTAYTAAFGSGGTKLQVRYSDAVTKQYPVGLHDDSFCWSTLGPVAWFFWTQVETNGMTAIADTQMLGGELRPELQSQVFTDAYASDPPVVADPVTAQPFDTAVATTSASYMLNAHAFTGGYTGTVLARAVAGAQGMGYRLALTAVKAGISASGHAELQIVASNVGVAPFYFPLTLGLGTSAGVTATLGGGSADLSDLLPGANRTFTTTVALNGDCSALSALTFVLQCPSCYASRPVRLHNSEADPGTGGLTLDLSSLCGATSKTVLASGDVALIMASGDQPTSWALIALVDIGPNVMIAVTDYPYVNGALDTSAPGGMVLFNTASGMPAGTVVTPSSLSTFGTKGSFAMEAGGDKVLVFHYTAVDSNDMPTPATYLYGMLYGTSNTGWGSNGLSELPPGLTVGTSAVDMGTAQNAVYIGPREGSQPSLLQAIGEPAAWRTNNDAPETLDLSTPWDVKVGTATPTPTRFVFAAPSP
;
A
#
# COMPACT_ATOMS: atom_id res chain seq x y z
N ILE A 1 13.24 -45.86 -34.29
CA ILE A 1 13.10 -45.55 -35.74
C ILE A 1 11.94 -44.56 -35.83
N PHE A 2 12.04 -43.24 -36.00
CA PHE A 2 13.12 -42.29 -36.30
C PHE A 2 12.84 -40.98 -35.54
N PHE A 3 13.90 -40.19 -35.38
CA PHE A 3 14.05 -38.96 -34.60
C PHE A 3 13.81 -37.67 -35.44
N ARG A 4 13.68 -36.54 -34.74
CA ARG A 4 13.88 -35.10 -35.15
C ARG A 4 12.69 -34.43 -35.84
N SER A 5 12.32 -33.19 -35.52
CA SER A 5 13.16 -32.01 -35.18
C SER A 5 12.42 -30.94 -34.35
N ALA A 6 13.10 -30.39 -33.34
CA ALA A 6 12.81 -29.08 -32.76
C ALA A 6 13.21 -27.94 -33.71
N PRO A 7 12.77 -26.70 -33.42
CA PRO A 7 13.77 -25.67 -33.15
C PRO A 7 13.48 -24.97 -31.81
N ALA A 8 14.27 -25.33 -30.80
CA ALA A 8 14.55 -24.50 -29.65
C ALA A 8 15.57 -23.43 -30.07
N MET A 9 15.12 -22.23 -30.44
CA MET A 9 15.99 -21.03 -30.49
C MET A 9 15.15 -19.76 -30.63
N ARG A 10 14.48 -19.33 -29.55
CA ARG A 10 14.01 -17.93 -29.38
C ARG A 10 13.67 -17.52 -27.94
N SER A 11 13.80 -18.43 -26.97
CA SER A 11 13.46 -18.13 -25.57
C SER A 11 14.67 -18.02 -24.62
N LEU A 12 15.91 -17.98 -25.13
CA LEU A 12 17.11 -17.95 -24.29
C LEU A 12 17.79 -16.57 -24.13
N VAL A 13 17.13 -15.50 -24.60
CA VAL A 13 17.64 -14.11 -24.43
C VAL A 13 16.76 -13.29 -23.46
N LEU A 14 15.58 -13.79 -23.07
CA LEU A 14 14.70 -13.07 -22.14
C LEU A 14 14.70 -13.64 -20.70
N THR A 15 15.26 -14.84 -20.49
CA THR A 15 15.25 -15.49 -19.16
C THR A 15 16.55 -15.26 -18.36
N CYS A 16 17.59 -14.67 -18.97
CA CYS A 16 18.81 -14.27 -18.26
C CYS A 16 18.82 -12.79 -17.81
N LEU A 17 17.74 -12.03 -18.05
CA LEU A 17 17.61 -10.64 -17.58
C LEU A 17 16.79 -10.49 -16.29
N LEU A 18 16.08 -11.54 -15.85
CA LEU A 18 15.30 -11.55 -14.60
C LEU A 18 16.02 -12.23 -13.42
N ALA A 19 17.16 -12.88 -13.66
CA ALA A 19 17.95 -13.57 -12.64
C ALA A 19 19.13 -12.73 -12.11
N SER A 20 19.13 -11.42 -12.36
CA SER A 20 20.13 -10.47 -11.82
C SER A 20 19.51 -9.38 -10.93
N PHE A 21 18.31 -9.61 -10.41
CA PHE A 21 17.72 -8.77 -9.36
C PHE A 21 17.88 -9.44 -7.99
N SER A 22 19.12 -9.71 -7.58
CA SER A 22 19.44 -9.59 -6.16
C SER A 22 19.69 -8.10 -5.88
N ALA A 23 18.65 -7.28 -6.08
CA ALA A 23 18.64 -5.94 -5.51
C ALA A 23 18.68 -6.13 -4.00
N CYS A 24 19.74 -5.61 -3.37
CA CYS A 24 19.81 -5.53 -1.92
C CYS A 24 18.71 -4.53 -1.51
N TRP A 25 17.52 -5.02 -1.15
CA TRP A 25 16.44 -4.18 -0.65
C TRP A 25 16.96 -3.41 0.56
N GLY A 26 17.06 -2.08 0.44
CA GLY A 26 17.63 -1.22 1.46
C GLY A 26 16.63 -0.90 2.59
N LEU A 27 15.33 -0.97 2.29
CA LEU A 27 14.26 -0.71 3.25
C LEU A 27 13.07 -1.64 2.99
N ALA A 28 12.47 -2.13 4.06
CA ALA A 28 11.19 -2.84 4.03
C ALA A 28 10.25 -2.22 5.07
N VAL A 29 9.12 -1.71 4.61
CA VAL A 29 8.04 -1.19 5.45
C VAL A 29 6.91 -2.22 5.47
N GLN A 30 6.32 -2.42 6.65
CA GLN A 30 5.14 -3.27 6.86
C GLN A 30 4.02 -2.36 7.37
N PRO A 31 3.19 -1.78 6.48
CA PRO A 31 2.06 -0.97 6.91
C PRO A 31 1.09 -1.80 7.75
N SER A 32 0.49 -1.20 8.77
CA SER A 32 -0.39 -1.92 9.69
C SER A 32 -1.73 -2.18 9.01
N VAL A 33 -2.19 -3.43 9.05
CA VAL A 33 -3.50 -3.81 8.53
C VAL A 33 -4.57 -3.44 9.55
N GLY A 34 -5.60 -2.70 9.12
CA GLY A 34 -6.70 -2.29 9.98
C GLY A 34 -7.50 -1.13 9.41
N PHE A 35 -8.61 -0.79 10.05
CA PHE A 35 -9.38 0.39 9.70
C PHE A 35 -8.63 1.68 10.07
N PRO A 36 -8.67 2.72 9.22
CA PRO A 36 -8.27 4.05 9.60
C PRO A 36 -9.01 4.52 10.85
N ALA A 37 -8.36 5.35 11.66
CA ALA A 37 -9.01 5.96 12.82
C ALA A 37 -10.19 6.85 12.38
N GLY A 38 -11.36 6.70 13.00
CA GLY A 38 -12.52 7.52 12.70
C GLY A 38 -13.85 6.83 12.98
N ALA A 39 -14.94 7.49 12.56
CA ALA A 39 -16.26 6.90 12.55
C ALA A 39 -16.37 5.81 11.48
N TYR A 40 -17.37 4.93 11.61
CA TYR A 40 -17.70 3.97 10.58
C TYR A 40 -18.04 4.69 9.26
N HIS A 41 -17.51 4.15 8.17
CA HIS A 41 -17.83 4.57 6.82
C HIS A 41 -18.00 3.35 5.93
N ALA A 42 -19.06 3.31 5.13
CA ALA A 42 -19.29 2.22 4.20
C ALA A 42 -18.30 2.29 3.03
N GLU A 43 -17.63 1.17 2.75
CA GLU A 43 -16.82 1.00 1.54
C GLU A 43 -17.72 0.73 0.33
N PRO A 44 -17.35 1.20 -0.88
CA PRO A 44 -18.07 0.88 -2.12
C PRO A 44 -18.47 -0.60 -2.22
N TYR A 45 -19.71 -0.86 -2.63
CA TYR A 45 -20.23 -2.22 -2.86
C TYR A 45 -20.28 -3.16 -1.64
N THR A 46 -20.13 -2.65 -0.41
CA THR A 46 -20.17 -3.49 0.81
C THR A 46 -21.04 -2.91 1.92
N GLY A 47 -21.32 -3.74 2.95
CA GLY A 47 -21.97 -3.29 4.18
C GLY A 47 -23.48 -3.46 4.17
N PHE A 48 -24.16 -2.79 5.10
CA PHE A 48 -25.63 -2.80 5.13
C PHE A 48 -26.24 -1.89 4.07
N VAL A 49 -27.40 -2.33 3.57
CA VAL A 49 -28.15 -1.69 2.49
C VAL A 49 -29.58 -1.41 2.97
N THR A 50 -30.15 -0.30 2.54
CA THR A 50 -31.58 -0.01 2.67
C THR A 50 -32.22 0.23 1.32
N SER A 51 -33.53 0.04 1.23
CA SER A 51 -34.30 0.36 0.03
C SER A 51 -34.55 1.86 -0.07
N LEU A 52 -34.55 2.39 -1.30
CA LEU A 52 -34.97 3.77 -1.58
C LEU A 52 -36.45 4.02 -1.28
N ASP A 53 -37.25 2.96 -1.17
CA ASP A 53 -38.67 3.03 -0.85
C ASP A 53 -38.96 2.89 0.65
N TRP A 54 -37.92 2.68 1.47
CA TRP A 54 -38.05 2.56 2.92
C TRP A 54 -37.64 3.85 3.61
N THR A 55 -38.04 3.99 4.87
CA THR A 55 -37.57 5.08 5.71
C THR A 55 -36.06 4.93 5.95
N ASP A 56 -35.32 6.03 5.76
CA ASP A 56 -33.91 6.17 6.11
C ASP A 56 -33.78 7.44 6.97
N ASP A 57 -33.35 7.29 8.22
CA ASP A 57 -33.16 8.40 9.16
C ASP A 57 -31.83 9.16 8.97
N GLY A 58 -31.00 8.70 8.03
CA GLY A 58 -29.71 9.28 7.69
C GLY A 58 -28.60 9.07 8.72
N GLN A 59 -28.82 8.21 9.73
CA GLN A 59 -27.82 7.95 10.78
C GLN A 59 -26.80 6.88 10.37
N TRP A 60 -27.17 5.97 9.45
CA TRP A 60 -26.29 4.89 9.01
C TRP A 60 -25.66 5.19 7.64
N ASP A 61 -24.33 5.06 7.55
CA ASP A 61 -23.61 5.22 6.30
C ASP A 61 -23.71 3.96 5.42
N ALA A 62 -24.05 4.13 4.14
CA ALA A 62 -24.21 3.02 3.19
C ALA A 62 -23.72 3.41 1.81
N SER A 63 -23.08 2.46 1.12
CA SER A 63 -22.54 2.60 -0.23
C SER A 63 -23.47 2.06 -1.33
N LEU A 64 -24.50 1.32 -0.94
CA LEU A 64 -25.47 0.70 -1.81
C LEU A 64 -26.89 1.14 -1.41
N SER A 65 -27.78 1.16 -2.39
CA SER A 65 -29.22 1.29 -2.21
C SER A 65 -29.92 0.17 -2.94
N PHE A 66 -31.05 -0.27 -2.42
CA PHE A 66 -31.89 -1.28 -3.04
C PHE A 66 -33.16 -0.67 -3.63
N VAL A 67 -33.73 -1.31 -4.65
CA VAL A 67 -35.08 -0.97 -5.13
C VAL A 67 -35.80 -2.20 -5.70
N TYR A 68 -37.09 -2.29 -5.39
CA TYR A 68 -38.05 -3.15 -6.11
C TYR A 68 -38.81 -2.31 -7.14
N LEU A 69 -38.93 -2.78 -8.37
CA LEU A 69 -39.83 -2.16 -9.36
C LEU A 69 -40.75 -3.22 -10.00
N PRO A 70 -42.06 -2.96 -10.13
CA PRO A 70 -42.89 -3.80 -10.99
C PRO A 70 -42.45 -3.61 -12.44
N LEU A 71 -42.43 -4.67 -13.24
CA LEU A 71 -42.07 -4.57 -14.66
C LEU A 71 -43.00 -3.61 -15.44
N SER A 72 -44.27 -3.54 -15.07
CA SER A 72 -45.28 -2.63 -15.59
C SER A 72 -44.96 -1.15 -15.39
N ALA A 73 -44.04 -0.80 -14.49
CA ALA A 73 -43.57 0.58 -14.35
C ALA A 73 -42.74 1.04 -15.57
N VAL A 74 -42.14 0.11 -16.31
CA VAL A 74 -41.22 0.44 -17.40
C VAL A 74 -41.73 -0.05 -18.76
N VAL A 75 -42.29 -1.26 -18.82
CA VAL A 75 -42.76 -1.81 -20.10
C VAL A 75 -44.20 -1.32 -20.33
N THR A 76 -44.37 -0.45 -21.32
CA THR A 76 -45.68 0.19 -21.63
C THR A 76 -46.38 -0.42 -22.84
N GLY A 77 -45.68 -1.26 -23.60
CA GLY A 77 -46.20 -1.98 -24.77
C GLY A 77 -45.19 -3.01 -25.27
N LEU A 78 -45.55 -3.72 -26.35
CA LEU A 78 -44.62 -4.64 -27.01
C LEU A 78 -43.37 -3.87 -27.46
N ASP A 79 -42.20 -4.30 -27.00
CA ASP A 79 -40.89 -3.68 -27.23
C ASP A 79 -40.86 -2.16 -27.01
N THR A 80 -41.70 -1.66 -26.10
CA THR A 80 -41.85 -0.23 -25.80
C THR A 80 -41.62 0.01 -24.31
N TYR A 81 -40.65 0.88 -24.01
CA TYR A 81 -40.14 1.10 -22.66
C TYR A 81 -40.16 2.58 -22.27
N ASP A 82 -40.79 2.90 -21.14
CA ASP A 82 -40.60 4.16 -20.43
C ASP A 82 -39.59 3.96 -19.30
N TRP A 83 -38.36 4.39 -19.53
CA TRP A 83 -37.27 4.24 -18.57
C TRP A 83 -37.28 5.30 -17.45
N ALA A 84 -38.13 6.33 -17.54
CA ALA A 84 -38.10 7.44 -16.59
C ALA A 84 -38.26 7.02 -15.12
N PRO A 85 -39.12 6.04 -14.76
CA PRO A 85 -39.21 5.58 -13.37
C PRO A 85 -37.94 4.92 -12.86
N PHE A 86 -37.22 4.17 -13.70
CA PHE A 86 -35.96 3.54 -13.31
C PHE A 86 -34.80 4.54 -13.29
N ASP A 87 -34.74 5.44 -14.27
CA ASP A 87 -33.76 6.55 -14.30
C ASP A 87 -33.87 7.40 -13.03
N ALA A 88 -35.08 7.70 -12.55
CA ALA A 88 -35.30 8.42 -11.30
C ALA A 88 -34.72 7.69 -10.07
N LYS A 89 -34.74 6.36 -10.04
CA LYS A 89 -34.15 5.56 -8.95
C LYS A 89 -32.62 5.58 -9.00
N LEU A 90 -32.03 5.50 -10.19
CA LEU A 90 -30.59 5.65 -10.38
C LEU A 90 -30.10 7.03 -9.94
N GLU A 91 -30.82 8.10 -10.31
CA GLU A 91 -30.48 9.47 -9.87
C GLU A 91 -30.64 9.63 -8.36
N ALA A 92 -31.69 9.06 -7.75
CA ALA A 92 -31.88 9.11 -6.30
C ALA A 92 -30.76 8.41 -5.53
N ALA A 93 -30.31 7.23 -5.99
CA ALA A 93 -29.16 6.55 -5.42
C ALA A 93 -27.87 7.36 -5.60
N ALA A 94 -27.63 7.90 -6.80
CA ALA A 94 -26.46 8.71 -7.11
C ALA A 94 -26.39 10.00 -6.29
N ALA A 95 -27.53 10.65 -6.03
CA ALA A 95 -27.61 11.82 -5.16
C ALA A 95 -27.17 11.53 -3.71
N LEU A 96 -27.27 10.27 -3.28
CA LEU A 96 -26.78 9.77 -1.99
C LEU A 96 -25.35 9.20 -2.06
N ASN A 97 -24.70 9.29 -3.22
CA ASN A 97 -23.42 8.64 -3.54
C ASN A 97 -23.47 7.12 -3.37
N ARG A 98 -24.63 6.50 -3.59
CA ARG A 98 -24.89 5.07 -3.46
C ARG A 98 -25.02 4.44 -4.85
N HIS A 99 -24.51 3.24 -5.00
CA HIS A 99 -24.78 2.40 -6.17
C HIS A 99 -26.10 1.66 -5.99
N LEU A 100 -26.82 1.41 -7.08
CA LEU A 100 -28.13 0.77 -7.04
C LEU A 100 -28.03 -0.74 -7.22
N ILE A 101 -28.79 -1.45 -6.40
CA ILE A 101 -29.17 -2.84 -6.58
C ILE A 101 -30.64 -2.83 -6.98
N ALA A 102 -30.94 -3.36 -8.17
CA ALA A 102 -32.28 -3.32 -8.74
C ALA A 102 -32.86 -4.72 -8.88
N ARG A 103 -34.12 -4.87 -8.49
CA ARG A 103 -34.92 -6.07 -8.76
C ARG A 103 -36.25 -5.69 -9.40
N PHE A 104 -36.43 -6.08 -10.66
CA PHE A 104 -37.75 -6.04 -11.29
C PHE A 104 -38.56 -7.28 -10.91
N TYR A 105 -39.86 -7.14 -10.68
CA TYR A 105 -40.76 -8.25 -10.33
C TYR A 105 -42.04 -8.26 -11.18
N LEU A 106 -42.67 -9.44 -11.28
CA LEU A 106 -44.01 -9.62 -11.86
C LEU A 106 -45.07 -9.86 -10.79
N ASP A 107 -44.72 -10.55 -9.71
CA ASP A 107 -45.63 -10.91 -8.64
C ASP A 107 -45.01 -10.57 -7.29
N TYR A 108 -45.62 -9.62 -6.59
CA TYR A 108 -45.23 -9.24 -5.23
C TYR A 108 -46.49 -9.36 -4.34
N PRO A 109 -46.54 -10.36 -3.44
CA PRO A 109 -47.66 -10.53 -2.53
C PRO A 109 -48.09 -9.26 -1.80
N GLY A 110 -49.39 -8.98 -1.81
CA GLY A 110 -49.99 -7.77 -1.25
C GLY A 110 -49.95 -6.54 -2.16
N GLN A 111 -49.37 -6.64 -3.36
CA GLN A 111 -49.32 -5.56 -4.36
C GLN A 111 -50.14 -5.91 -5.62
N ALA A 112 -50.40 -4.89 -6.45
CA ALA A 112 -50.91 -5.12 -7.80
C ALA A 112 -49.89 -5.90 -8.64
N THR A 113 -50.37 -6.60 -9.69
CA THR A 113 -49.47 -7.33 -10.58
C THR A 113 -48.45 -6.40 -11.23
N GLY A 114 -47.21 -6.86 -11.30
CA GLY A 114 -46.14 -6.21 -12.05
C GLY A 114 -46.14 -6.56 -13.53
N VAL A 115 -47.03 -7.45 -13.99
CA VAL A 115 -47.16 -7.76 -15.43
C VAL A 115 -47.65 -6.51 -16.19
N PRO A 116 -46.97 -6.09 -17.26
CA PRO A 116 -47.38 -4.95 -18.09
C PRO A 116 -48.84 -5.02 -18.57
N ASP A 117 -49.54 -3.89 -18.54
CA ASP A 117 -50.99 -3.82 -18.82
C ASP A 117 -51.40 -4.46 -20.16
N TYR A 118 -50.55 -4.34 -21.19
CA TYR A 118 -50.84 -4.91 -22.51
C TYR A 118 -50.77 -6.45 -22.54
N LEU A 119 -50.07 -7.08 -21.59
CA LEU A 119 -49.95 -8.53 -21.44
C LEU A 119 -51.03 -9.13 -20.54
N VAL A 120 -51.57 -8.35 -19.59
CA VAL A 120 -52.62 -8.81 -18.66
C VAL A 120 -53.80 -9.52 -19.35
N PRO A 121 -54.34 -9.07 -20.51
CA PRO A 121 -55.41 -9.80 -21.19
C PRO A 121 -54.95 -11.05 -21.97
N LEU A 122 -53.64 -11.24 -22.15
CA LEU A 122 -53.05 -12.35 -22.92
C LEU A 122 -52.58 -13.49 -22.02
N VAL A 123 -52.04 -13.14 -20.84
CA VAL A 123 -51.40 -14.07 -19.91
C VAL A 123 -52.44 -14.61 -18.91
N THR A 124 -52.35 -15.90 -18.58
CA THR A 124 -53.19 -16.48 -17.52
C THR A 124 -52.58 -16.29 -16.14
N PHE A 125 -53.42 -16.19 -15.11
CA PHE A 125 -52.97 -15.95 -13.73
C PHE A 125 -53.56 -16.96 -12.74
N GLN A 126 -52.76 -17.33 -11.75
CA GLN A 126 -53.18 -18.06 -10.55
C GLN A 126 -53.32 -17.08 -9.37
N SER A 127 -54.50 -17.05 -8.75
CA SER A 127 -54.73 -16.25 -7.56
C SER A 127 -54.40 -17.04 -6.29
N TYR A 128 -53.84 -16.35 -5.31
CA TYR A 128 -53.48 -16.92 -4.01
C TYR A 128 -53.78 -15.94 -2.87
N THR A 129 -53.77 -16.42 -1.62
CA THR A 129 -54.13 -15.62 -0.42
C THR A 129 -53.01 -15.55 0.61
N GLU A 130 -52.02 -16.43 0.49
CA GLU A 130 -50.82 -16.44 1.32
C GLU A 130 -50.10 -15.09 1.23
N TYR A 131 -49.46 -14.68 2.33
CA TYR A 131 -48.61 -13.48 2.39
C TYR A 131 -49.28 -12.15 2.00
N GLY A 132 -50.62 -12.07 2.09
CA GLY A 132 -51.38 -10.89 1.67
C GLY A 132 -52.08 -11.05 0.32
N GLY A 133 -51.85 -12.18 -0.36
CA GLY A 133 -52.48 -12.56 -1.62
C GLY A 133 -51.93 -11.83 -2.85
N GLY A 134 -52.29 -12.32 -4.03
CA GLY A 134 -51.78 -11.78 -5.29
C GLY A 134 -52.22 -12.59 -6.51
N GLN A 135 -51.59 -12.26 -7.64
CA GLN A 135 -51.83 -12.93 -8.92
C GLN A 135 -50.48 -13.30 -9.55
N SER A 136 -50.19 -14.61 -9.57
CA SER A 136 -49.00 -15.14 -10.24
C SER A 136 -49.30 -15.40 -11.70
N PRO A 137 -48.54 -14.85 -12.66
CA PRO A 137 -48.71 -15.20 -14.06
C PRO A 137 -48.26 -16.64 -14.31
N ASP A 138 -48.79 -17.25 -15.37
CA ASP A 138 -48.22 -18.47 -15.94
C ASP A 138 -46.86 -18.15 -16.56
N TYR A 139 -45.79 -18.57 -15.88
CA TYR A 139 -44.42 -18.35 -16.35
C TYR A 139 -44.09 -19.13 -17.62
N GLU A 140 -44.91 -20.09 -18.04
CA GLU A 140 -44.73 -20.83 -19.30
C GLU A 140 -45.43 -20.17 -20.49
N ASP A 141 -46.15 -19.06 -20.28
CA ASP A 141 -46.85 -18.34 -21.34
C ASP A 141 -45.84 -17.77 -22.36
N PRO A 142 -45.93 -18.12 -23.66
CA PRO A 142 -44.95 -17.69 -24.66
C PRO A 142 -44.94 -16.18 -24.91
N ASP A 143 -46.08 -15.50 -24.76
CA ASP A 143 -46.16 -14.05 -24.90
C ASP A 143 -45.45 -13.36 -23.72
N LEU A 144 -45.60 -13.92 -22.51
CA LEU A 144 -44.86 -13.46 -21.34
C LEU A 144 -43.35 -13.67 -21.52
N VAL A 145 -42.91 -14.89 -21.82
CA VAL A 145 -41.47 -15.21 -21.98
C VAL A 145 -40.84 -14.34 -23.08
N GLY A 146 -41.53 -14.12 -24.19
CA GLY A 146 -41.11 -13.21 -25.25
C GLY A 146 -40.92 -11.76 -24.77
N ALA A 147 -41.87 -11.25 -23.97
CA ALA A 147 -41.78 -9.91 -23.41
C ALA A 147 -40.65 -9.78 -22.36
N LEU A 148 -40.45 -10.79 -21.50
CA LEU A 148 -39.37 -10.78 -20.50
C LEU A 148 -37.99 -10.75 -21.17
N THR A 149 -37.76 -11.65 -22.13
CA THR A 149 -36.47 -11.73 -22.84
C THR A 149 -36.17 -10.46 -23.65
N SER A 150 -37.19 -9.86 -24.28
CA SER A 150 -37.05 -8.59 -25.00
C SER A 150 -36.75 -7.42 -24.06
N PHE A 151 -37.45 -7.34 -22.92
CA PHE A 151 -37.14 -6.36 -21.87
C PHE A 151 -35.72 -6.50 -21.35
N ILE A 152 -35.28 -7.71 -21.01
CA ILE A 152 -33.93 -7.95 -20.49
C ILE A 152 -32.87 -7.49 -21.49
N ALA A 153 -33.05 -7.80 -22.78
CA ALA A 153 -32.16 -7.35 -23.83
C ALA A 153 -32.09 -5.82 -23.91
N ALA A 154 -33.25 -5.14 -23.90
CA ALA A 154 -33.31 -3.68 -23.90
C ALA A 154 -32.72 -3.06 -22.62
N PHE A 155 -32.88 -3.74 -21.48
CA PHE A 155 -32.38 -3.32 -20.18
C PHE A 155 -30.84 -3.35 -20.14
N GLY A 156 -30.21 -4.47 -20.50
CA GLY A 156 -28.75 -4.56 -20.53
C GLY A 156 -28.12 -3.65 -21.58
N ALA A 157 -28.74 -3.55 -22.78
CA ALA A 157 -28.27 -2.64 -23.83
C ALA A 157 -28.22 -1.17 -23.38
N ARG A 158 -29.07 -0.77 -22.43
CA ARG A 158 -29.11 0.59 -21.89
C ARG A 158 -28.24 0.78 -20.66
N TYR A 159 -28.12 -0.22 -19.77
CA TYR A 159 -27.59 0.01 -18.41
C TYR A 159 -26.40 -0.85 -17.97
N ASP A 160 -25.96 -1.87 -18.73
CA ASP A 160 -24.85 -2.75 -18.28
C ASP A 160 -23.53 -1.99 -18.00
N THR A 161 -23.32 -0.85 -18.66
CA THR A 161 -22.15 0.02 -18.43
C THR A 161 -22.49 1.28 -17.63
N ASP A 162 -23.69 1.39 -17.05
CA ASP A 162 -24.04 2.52 -16.20
C ASP A 162 -23.36 2.37 -14.83
N PRO A 163 -22.40 3.23 -14.47
CA PRO A 163 -21.61 3.06 -13.25
C PRO A 163 -22.45 3.23 -11.97
N ARG A 164 -23.70 3.69 -12.06
CA ARG A 164 -24.62 3.81 -10.91
C ARG A 164 -25.29 2.49 -10.58
N LEU A 165 -25.37 1.54 -11.52
CA LEU A 165 -26.02 0.24 -11.34
C LEU A 165 -24.99 -0.83 -10.99
N ALA A 166 -24.93 -1.22 -9.72
CA ALA A 166 -24.00 -2.25 -9.26
C ALA A 166 -24.48 -3.67 -9.56
N VAL A 167 -25.77 -3.94 -9.26
CA VAL A 167 -26.32 -5.29 -9.29
C VAL A 167 -27.74 -5.29 -9.85
N VAL A 168 -28.03 -6.24 -10.74
CA VAL A 168 -29.38 -6.62 -11.15
C VAL A 168 -29.69 -8.00 -10.60
N GLN A 169 -30.73 -8.06 -9.77
CA GLN A 169 -31.28 -9.33 -9.31
C GLN A 169 -32.36 -9.80 -10.28
N ALA A 170 -32.24 -11.05 -10.74
CA ALA A 170 -33.14 -11.70 -11.67
C ALA A 170 -34.49 -12.01 -11.00
N GLY A 171 -35.34 -10.98 -10.82
CA GLY A 171 -36.60 -11.09 -10.08
C GLY A 171 -37.86 -11.29 -10.94
N LEU A 172 -37.72 -11.50 -12.25
CA LEU A 172 -38.88 -11.62 -13.14
C LEU A 172 -39.62 -12.95 -13.00
N LEU A 173 -39.09 -13.89 -12.21
CA LEU A 173 -39.71 -15.18 -11.94
C LEU A 173 -39.95 -15.35 -10.42
N GLY A 174 -41.17 -15.78 -10.06
CA GLY A 174 -41.55 -16.12 -8.69
C GLY A 174 -42.11 -14.97 -7.85
N PHE A 175 -42.59 -15.31 -6.66
CA PHE A 175 -43.10 -14.36 -5.66
C PHE A 175 -41.96 -13.47 -5.16
N TRP A 176 -42.23 -12.17 -4.99
CA TRP A 176 -41.25 -11.13 -4.61
C TRP A 176 -40.03 -11.03 -5.54
N GLY A 177 -40.08 -11.69 -6.70
CA GLY A 177 -38.92 -11.92 -7.54
C GLY A 177 -37.83 -12.76 -6.88
N GLU A 178 -38.21 -13.69 -6.01
CA GLU A 178 -37.30 -14.51 -5.21
C GLU A 178 -37.06 -15.92 -5.78
N TRP A 179 -37.36 -16.14 -7.07
CA TRP A 179 -37.06 -17.40 -7.75
C TRP A 179 -37.77 -18.64 -7.15
N HIS A 180 -38.98 -18.46 -6.62
CA HIS A 180 -39.89 -19.55 -6.22
C HIS A 180 -41.35 -19.08 -6.18
N THR A 181 -42.29 -20.03 -6.07
CA THR A 181 -43.73 -19.75 -5.80
C THR A 181 -44.22 -20.43 -4.53
N TYR A 182 -43.33 -20.79 -3.60
CA TYR A 182 -43.70 -21.45 -2.34
C TYR A 182 -44.89 -20.77 -1.64
N PRO A 183 -45.89 -21.53 -1.16
CA PRO A 183 -45.95 -22.99 -1.07
C PRO A 183 -46.45 -23.71 -2.34
N HIS A 184 -46.69 -22.98 -3.43
CA HIS A 184 -47.26 -23.51 -4.66
C HIS A 184 -46.20 -24.07 -5.62
N ALA A 185 -46.58 -25.07 -6.40
CA ALA A 185 -45.74 -25.70 -7.43
C ALA A 185 -45.97 -25.09 -8.83
N TRP A 186 -46.08 -23.75 -8.90
CA TRP A 186 -46.35 -23.00 -10.14
C TRP A 186 -45.11 -22.31 -10.71
N PHE A 187 -43.95 -22.51 -10.09
CA PHE A 187 -42.74 -21.85 -10.49
C PHE A 187 -42.34 -22.27 -11.91
N ALA A 188 -41.67 -21.35 -12.61
CA ALA A 188 -41.17 -21.52 -13.96
C ALA A 188 -40.42 -22.86 -14.13
N SER A 189 -40.64 -23.52 -15.26
CA SER A 189 -39.91 -24.73 -15.63
C SER A 189 -38.42 -24.42 -15.82
N THR A 190 -37.59 -25.46 -15.81
CA THR A 190 -36.15 -25.27 -16.10
C THR A 190 -35.89 -24.71 -17.49
N THR A 191 -36.81 -24.90 -18.45
CA THR A 191 -36.71 -24.32 -19.80
C THR A 191 -36.91 -22.81 -19.77
N THR A 192 -37.92 -22.34 -19.03
CA THR A 192 -38.19 -20.91 -18.85
C THR A 192 -37.08 -20.24 -18.05
N GLN A 193 -36.61 -20.87 -16.96
CA GLN A 193 -35.48 -20.37 -16.18
C GLN A 193 -34.21 -20.21 -17.05
N ASP A 194 -33.92 -21.21 -17.90
CA ASP A 194 -32.78 -21.19 -18.82
C ASP A 194 -32.88 -20.05 -19.84
N ALA A 195 -34.06 -19.86 -20.45
CA ALA A 195 -34.31 -18.75 -21.37
C ALA A 195 -34.10 -17.37 -20.71
N VAL A 196 -34.59 -17.19 -19.49
CA VAL A 196 -34.45 -15.93 -18.73
C VAL A 196 -32.99 -15.68 -18.33
N LEU A 197 -32.28 -16.68 -17.81
CA LEU A 197 -30.87 -16.52 -17.41
C LEU A 197 -29.94 -16.37 -18.61
N THR A 198 -30.23 -17.02 -19.74
CA THR A 198 -29.57 -16.76 -21.03
C THR A 198 -29.73 -15.31 -21.43
N ALA A 199 -30.96 -14.77 -21.36
CA ALA A 199 -31.20 -13.37 -21.72
C ALA A 199 -30.43 -12.41 -20.80
N TYR A 200 -30.46 -12.62 -19.48
CA TYR A 200 -29.74 -11.76 -18.53
C TYR A 200 -28.23 -11.77 -18.77
N THR A 201 -27.63 -12.94 -18.88
CA THR A 201 -26.17 -13.06 -19.05
C THR A 201 -25.69 -12.59 -20.42
N ALA A 202 -26.52 -12.69 -21.46
CA ALA A 202 -26.25 -12.06 -22.75
C ALA A 202 -26.34 -10.53 -22.69
N ALA A 203 -27.29 -9.99 -21.92
CA ALA A 203 -27.53 -8.56 -21.83
C ALA A 203 -26.53 -7.82 -20.91
N PHE A 204 -26.05 -8.48 -19.85
CA PHE A 204 -25.13 -7.92 -18.84
C PHE A 204 -23.75 -8.59 -18.86
N GLY A 205 -23.14 -8.63 -20.05
CA GLY A 205 -21.90 -9.37 -20.29
C GLY A 205 -20.60 -8.55 -20.21
N SER A 206 -20.68 -7.20 -20.10
CA SER A 206 -19.46 -6.36 -20.08
C SER A 206 -18.66 -6.45 -18.78
N GLY A 207 -19.29 -6.94 -17.72
CA GLY A 207 -18.74 -6.99 -16.36
C GLY A 207 -18.95 -5.70 -15.55
N GLY A 208 -19.62 -4.68 -16.12
CA GLY A 208 -19.94 -3.41 -15.46
C GLY A 208 -21.03 -3.52 -14.39
N THR A 209 -22.06 -4.34 -14.65
CA THR A 209 -23.13 -4.65 -13.69
C THR A 209 -23.10 -6.14 -13.35
N LYS A 210 -23.29 -6.49 -12.07
CA LYS A 210 -23.35 -7.89 -11.61
C LYS A 210 -24.77 -8.41 -11.66
N LEU A 211 -24.90 -9.70 -11.96
CA LEU A 211 -26.17 -10.41 -11.90
C LEU A 211 -26.25 -11.22 -10.63
N GLN A 212 -27.46 -11.35 -10.07
CA GLN A 212 -27.73 -12.21 -8.93
C GLN A 212 -29.07 -12.94 -9.09
N VAL A 213 -29.16 -14.16 -8.56
CA VAL A 213 -30.39 -14.96 -8.46
C VAL A 213 -30.49 -15.59 -7.08
N ARG A 214 -31.69 -15.89 -6.57
CA ARG A 214 -31.82 -16.30 -5.17
C ARG A 214 -31.16 -17.65 -4.88
N TYR A 215 -31.39 -18.65 -5.72
CA TYR A 215 -31.01 -20.02 -5.41
C TYR A 215 -29.97 -20.59 -6.36
N SER A 216 -29.11 -21.44 -5.81
CA SER A 216 -28.32 -22.38 -6.60
C SER A 216 -29.18 -23.59 -6.95
N ASP A 217 -29.29 -23.87 -8.24
CA ASP A 217 -30.01 -25.03 -8.76
C ASP A 217 -29.32 -25.57 -10.02
N ALA A 218 -29.95 -26.57 -10.65
CA ALA A 218 -29.40 -27.21 -11.84
C ALA A 218 -29.27 -26.28 -13.06
N VAL A 219 -30.07 -25.21 -13.14
CA VAL A 219 -30.05 -24.21 -14.21
C VAL A 219 -29.06 -23.11 -13.85
N THR A 220 -29.22 -22.46 -12.69
CA THR A 220 -28.39 -21.33 -12.22
C THR A 220 -26.90 -21.64 -12.30
N LYS A 221 -26.48 -22.87 -11.96
CA LYS A 221 -25.06 -23.26 -11.95
C LYS A 221 -24.35 -23.20 -13.31
N GLN A 222 -25.11 -23.06 -14.41
CA GLN A 222 -24.58 -22.98 -15.77
C GLN A 222 -24.18 -21.56 -16.17
N TYR A 223 -24.54 -20.56 -15.36
CA TYR A 223 -24.44 -19.15 -15.69
C TYR A 223 -23.48 -18.40 -14.75
N PRO A 224 -22.76 -17.38 -15.25
CA PRO A 224 -21.92 -16.51 -14.43
C PRO A 224 -22.78 -15.48 -13.69
N VAL A 225 -23.58 -15.95 -12.74
CA VAL A 225 -24.46 -15.11 -11.90
C VAL A 225 -24.13 -15.35 -10.43
N GLY A 226 -24.17 -14.28 -9.64
CA GLY A 226 -24.06 -14.35 -8.19
C GLY A 226 -25.33 -14.87 -7.54
N LEU A 227 -25.29 -14.98 -6.21
CA LEU A 227 -26.44 -15.43 -5.43
C LEU A 227 -26.88 -14.39 -4.41
N HIS A 228 -28.16 -14.41 -4.04
CA HIS A 228 -28.65 -13.63 -2.91
C HIS A 228 -29.51 -14.45 -1.95
N ASP A 229 -29.24 -14.36 -0.65
CA ASP A 229 -30.01 -15.03 0.40
C ASP A 229 -30.96 -14.05 1.10
N ASP A 230 -32.23 -14.03 0.69
CA ASP A 230 -33.27 -13.19 1.32
C ASP A 230 -33.89 -13.85 2.57
N SER A 231 -33.18 -14.78 3.20
CA SER A 231 -33.48 -15.30 4.53
C SER A 231 -32.18 -15.49 5.33
N PHE A 232 -31.27 -14.53 5.16
CA PHE A 232 -29.94 -14.61 5.73
C PHE A 232 -29.99 -14.71 7.26
N CYS A 233 -29.14 -15.57 7.82
CA CYS A 233 -29.10 -15.97 9.23
C CYS A 233 -30.35 -16.70 9.76
N TRP A 234 -31.29 -17.08 8.91
CA TRP A 234 -32.46 -17.89 9.28
C TRP A 234 -32.34 -19.29 8.69
N SER A 235 -32.19 -19.37 7.37
CA SER A 235 -32.06 -20.63 6.64
C SER A 235 -30.82 -20.63 5.76
N THR A 236 -29.73 -20.07 6.26
CA THR A 236 -28.48 -19.92 5.50
C THR A 236 -27.61 -21.16 5.64
N LEU A 237 -27.29 -21.54 6.88
CA LEU A 237 -26.32 -22.58 7.24
C LEU A 237 -27.01 -23.81 7.84
N GLY A 238 -26.44 -24.99 7.63
CA GLY A 238 -26.87 -26.23 8.28
C GLY A 238 -27.03 -27.40 7.31
N PRO A 239 -27.56 -28.54 7.75
CA PRO A 239 -27.71 -29.73 6.92
C PRO A 239 -29.07 -29.81 6.19
N VAL A 240 -29.97 -28.85 6.40
CA VAL A 240 -31.33 -28.89 5.85
C VAL A 240 -31.29 -28.59 4.37
N ALA A 241 -31.79 -29.50 3.53
CA ALA A 241 -31.59 -29.48 2.08
C ALA A 241 -32.03 -28.18 1.38
N TRP A 242 -33.04 -27.48 1.91
CA TRP A 242 -33.54 -26.23 1.34
C TRP A 242 -32.83 -24.97 1.87
N PHE A 243 -31.91 -25.09 2.83
CA PHE A 243 -31.12 -23.96 3.29
C PHE A 243 -30.17 -23.47 2.19
N PHE A 244 -29.91 -22.16 2.16
CA PHE A 244 -29.19 -21.50 1.08
C PHE A 244 -27.81 -22.12 0.82
N TRP A 245 -26.97 -22.23 1.85
CA TRP A 245 -25.61 -22.76 1.67
C TRP A 245 -25.60 -24.26 1.44
N THR A 246 -26.54 -25.01 2.02
CA THR A 246 -26.70 -26.45 1.74
C THR A 246 -27.02 -26.70 0.27
N GLN A 247 -27.86 -25.84 -0.35
CA GLN A 247 -28.10 -25.89 -1.79
C GLN A 247 -26.82 -25.58 -2.58
N VAL A 248 -26.03 -24.59 -2.16
CA VAL A 248 -24.76 -24.23 -2.82
C VAL A 248 -23.77 -25.41 -2.78
N GLU A 249 -23.64 -26.06 -1.63
CA GLU A 249 -22.80 -27.25 -1.46
C GLU A 249 -23.30 -28.43 -2.32
N THR A 250 -24.61 -28.70 -2.27
CA THR A 250 -25.24 -29.81 -3.02
C THR A 250 -25.07 -29.64 -4.53
N ASN A 251 -25.09 -28.40 -5.02
CA ASN A 251 -24.90 -28.09 -6.43
C ASN A 251 -23.42 -27.94 -6.83
N GLY A 252 -22.48 -28.04 -5.89
CA GLY A 252 -21.04 -27.93 -6.15
C GLY A 252 -20.58 -26.51 -6.48
N MET A 253 -21.25 -25.50 -5.92
CA MET A 253 -21.04 -24.07 -6.23
C MET A 253 -20.29 -23.31 -5.12
N THR A 254 -19.56 -23.98 -4.23
CA THR A 254 -18.91 -23.34 -3.07
C THR A 254 -17.84 -22.29 -3.44
N ALA A 255 -17.26 -22.37 -4.64
CA ALA A 255 -16.29 -21.40 -5.16
C ALA A 255 -16.95 -20.24 -5.94
N ILE A 256 -18.28 -20.12 -5.94
CA ILE A 256 -19.00 -19.11 -6.74
C ILE A 256 -18.57 -17.68 -6.40
N ALA A 257 -18.27 -17.41 -5.12
CA ALA A 257 -17.81 -16.11 -4.64
C ALA A 257 -16.42 -15.70 -5.14
N ASP A 258 -15.63 -16.62 -5.73
CA ASP A 258 -14.34 -16.27 -6.33
C ASP A 258 -14.52 -15.38 -7.58
N THR A 259 -15.70 -15.42 -8.20
CA THR A 259 -15.96 -14.70 -9.46
C THR A 259 -17.27 -13.92 -9.47
N GLN A 260 -18.23 -14.26 -8.61
CA GLN A 260 -19.55 -13.64 -8.58
C GLN A 260 -19.86 -13.03 -7.22
N MET A 261 -20.53 -11.88 -7.20
CA MET A 261 -20.87 -11.16 -5.97
C MET A 261 -22.06 -11.79 -5.26
N LEU A 262 -21.96 -11.99 -3.94
CA LEU A 262 -23.04 -12.55 -3.10
C LEU A 262 -23.60 -11.50 -2.15
N GLY A 263 -24.91 -11.54 -1.90
CA GLY A 263 -25.59 -10.64 -0.98
C GLY A 263 -26.93 -11.20 -0.50
N GLY A 264 -27.91 -10.33 -0.24
CA GLY A 264 -29.24 -10.75 0.18
C GLY A 264 -29.86 -9.82 1.21
N GLU A 265 -30.76 -10.36 2.01
CA GLU A 265 -31.45 -9.67 3.09
C GLU A 265 -31.28 -10.44 4.40
N LEU A 266 -30.80 -9.73 5.42
CA LEU A 266 -30.89 -10.23 6.79
C LEU A 266 -32.36 -10.43 7.11
N ARG A 267 -32.73 -11.67 7.49
CA ARG A 267 -34.11 -12.05 7.76
C ARG A 267 -34.84 -10.95 8.56
N PRO A 268 -35.96 -10.39 8.06
CA PRO A 268 -36.60 -9.21 8.67
C PRO A 268 -36.85 -9.34 10.17
N GLU A 269 -37.29 -10.52 10.62
CA GLU A 269 -37.58 -10.83 12.02
C GLU A 269 -36.34 -10.82 12.92
N LEU A 270 -35.15 -11.00 12.34
CA LEU A 270 -33.87 -11.02 13.06
C LEU A 270 -33.15 -9.68 13.07
N GLN A 271 -33.51 -8.73 12.21
CA GLN A 271 -32.76 -7.48 12.03
C GLN A 271 -32.56 -6.70 13.35
N SER A 272 -33.56 -6.68 14.23
CA SER A 272 -33.44 -6.00 15.54
C SER A 272 -32.71 -6.81 16.63
N GLN A 273 -32.44 -8.09 16.38
CA GLN A 273 -31.96 -9.04 17.39
C GLN A 273 -30.54 -9.53 17.13
N VAL A 274 -30.11 -9.64 15.87
CA VAL A 274 -28.90 -10.36 15.45
C VAL A 274 -27.59 -9.89 16.12
N PHE A 275 -27.52 -8.62 16.56
CA PHE A 275 -26.34 -8.05 17.21
C PHE A 275 -26.49 -7.86 18.74
N THR A 276 -27.60 -8.30 19.31
CA THR A 276 -27.86 -8.18 20.76
C THR A 276 -27.05 -9.20 21.56
N ASP A 277 -26.81 -8.94 22.84
CA ASP A 277 -26.10 -9.87 23.73
C ASP A 277 -26.79 -11.24 23.81
N ALA A 278 -28.13 -11.26 23.77
CA ALA A 278 -28.93 -12.48 23.82
C ALA A 278 -28.80 -13.34 22.56
N TYR A 279 -28.41 -12.73 21.44
CA TYR A 279 -28.16 -13.41 20.17
C TYR A 279 -26.68 -13.84 20.03
N ALA A 280 -25.76 -13.10 20.68
CA ALA A 280 -24.31 -13.36 20.61
C ALA A 280 -23.85 -14.62 21.36
N SER A 281 -24.73 -15.32 22.09
CA SER A 281 -24.39 -16.57 22.79
C SER A 281 -24.38 -17.82 21.88
N ASP A 282 -24.16 -17.63 20.58
CA ASP A 282 -24.03 -18.69 19.56
C ASP A 282 -25.26 -19.61 19.49
N PRO A 283 -26.40 -19.13 18.96
CA PRO A 283 -27.55 -19.99 18.75
C PRO A 283 -27.10 -21.16 17.87
N PRO A 284 -27.34 -22.41 18.28
CA PRO A 284 -26.76 -23.55 17.60
C PRO A 284 -27.23 -23.56 16.13
N VAL A 285 -26.36 -24.01 15.22
CA VAL A 285 -26.74 -24.30 13.83
C VAL A 285 -27.63 -25.55 13.86
N VAL A 286 -28.89 -25.41 14.28
CA VAL A 286 -29.83 -26.53 14.46
C VAL A 286 -30.66 -26.78 13.21
N ALA A 287 -31.09 -28.03 13.09
CA ALA A 287 -32.11 -28.50 12.17
C ALA A 287 -33.47 -27.78 12.34
N ASP A 288 -34.24 -27.79 11.26
CA ASP A 288 -35.64 -27.37 11.16
C ASP A 288 -36.51 -27.81 12.38
N PRO A 289 -37.28 -26.91 13.04
CA PRO A 289 -37.58 -25.52 12.67
C PRO A 289 -36.58 -24.49 13.19
N VAL A 290 -36.43 -23.45 12.38
CA VAL A 290 -35.34 -22.47 12.40
C VAL A 290 -35.16 -21.76 13.74
N THR A 291 -33.92 -21.82 14.22
CA THR A 291 -33.38 -21.03 15.31
C THR A 291 -32.31 -20.13 14.70
N ALA A 292 -32.44 -18.81 14.82
CA ALA A 292 -31.38 -17.80 14.64
C ALA A 292 -29.95 -18.35 14.39
N GLN A 293 -29.26 -17.91 13.35
CA GLN A 293 -27.89 -18.38 13.01
C GLN A 293 -26.83 -17.28 13.24
N PRO A 294 -25.57 -17.62 13.53
CA PRO A 294 -24.51 -16.65 13.79
C PRO A 294 -24.16 -15.81 12.55
N PHE A 295 -24.25 -14.48 12.67
CA PHE A 295 -24.05 -13.55 11.55
C PHE A 295 -22.64 -13.61 10.97
N ASP A 296 -21.60 -13.51 11.80
CA ASP A 296 -20.21 -13.48 11.33
C ASP A 296 -19.83 -14.80 10.65
N THR A 297 -20.29 -15.93 11.18
CA THR A 297 -20.11 -17.25 10.55
C THR A 297 -20.81 -17.31 9.20
N ALA A 298 -22.07 -16.85 9.11
CA ALA A 298 -22.79 -16.82 7.84
C ALA A 298 -22.10 -15.93 6.81
N VAL A 299 -21.61 -14.75 7.20
CA VAL A 299 -20.86 -13.84 6.32
C VAL A 299 -19.57 -14.49 5.83
N ALA A 300 -18.79 -15.10 6.73
CA ALA A 300 -17.54 -15.77 6.37
C ALA A 300 -17.76 -17.00 5.49
N THR A 301 -18.79 -17.80 5.76
CA THR A 301 -19.10 -19.01 4.97
C THR A 301 -19.61 -18.66 3.57
N THR A 302 -20.45 -17.64 3.46
CA THR A 302 -21.09 -17.27 2.18
C THR A 302 -20.31 -16.23 1.38
N SER A 303 -19.22 -15.67 1.94
CA SER A 303 -18.50 -14.54 1.33
C SER A 303 -19.42 -13.35 1.00
N ALA A 304 -20.38 -13.08 1.89
CA ALA A 304 -21.36 -12.00 1.70
C ALA A 304 -20.67 -10.63 1.54
N SER A 305 -21.03 -9.91 0.48
CA SER A 305 -20.50 -8.57 0.21
C SER A 305 -21.36 -7.48 0.85
N TYR A 306 -22.67 -7.66 0.84
CA TYR A 306 -23.64 -6.72 1.41
C TYR A 306 -24.87 -7.46 1.95
N MET A 307 -25.66 -6.80 2.81
CA MET A 307 -26.96 -7.31 3.26
C MET A 307 -27.97 -6.19 3.43
N LEU A 308 -29.21 -6.38 2.96
CA LEU A 308 -30.33 -5.52 3.33
C LEU A 308 -30.59 -5.63 4.83
N ASN A 309 -30.74 -4.48 5.49
CA ASN A 309 -31.02 -4.37 6.92
C ASN A 309 -31.76 -3.06 7.19
N ALA A 310 -33.09 -3.07 7.07
CA ALA A 310 -33.93 -1.90 7.32
C ALA A 310 -33.75 -1.34 8.75
N HIS A 311 -33.62 -2.23 9.74
CA HIS A 311 -33.51 -1.83 11.14
C HIS A 311 -32.33 -0.87 11.40
N ALA A 312 -31.20 -1.08 10.71
CA ALA A 312 -30.02 -0.21 10.83
C ALA A 312 -30.29 1.26 10.44
N PHE A 313 -31.31 1.54 9.61
CA PHE A 313 -31.60 2.86 9.03
C PHE A 313 -32.87 3.53 9.59
N THR A 314 -33.56 2.91 10.56
CA THR A 314 -34.82 3.43 11.11
C THR A 314 -34.78 3.63 12.63
N GLY A 315 -33.75 4.31 13.15
CA GLY A 315 -33.52 4.51 14.58
C GLY A 315 -32.59 3.47 15.21
N GLY A 316 -32.27 2.41 14.47
CA GLY A 316 -31.03 1.65 14.57
C GLY A 316 -30.68 0.96 15.89
N TYR A 317 -29.44 0.45 15.88
CA TYR A 317 -28.74 -0.12 17.01
C TYR A 317 -28.13 0.98 17.89
N THR A 318 -27.98 0.71 19.19
CA THR A 318 -27.38 1.67 20.14
C THR A 318 -26.35 0.97 21.04
N GLY A 319 -25.48 1.77 21.67
CA GLY A 319 -24.52 1.28 22.66
C GLY A 319 -23.60 0.16 22.11
N THR A 320 -23.49 -0.94 22.85
CA THR A 320 -22.67 -2.10 22.47
C THR A 320 -23.21 -2.84 21.25
N VAL A 321 -24.54 -2.81 21.04
CA VAL A 321 -25.18 -3.42 19.86
C VAL A 321 -24.79 -2.68 18.59
N LEU A 322 -24.70 -1.34 18.64
CA LEU A 322 -24.20 -0.54 17.53
C LEU A 322 -22.76 -0.91 17.16
N ALA A 323 -21.88 -1.07 18.15
CA ALA A 323 -20.50 -1.46 17.89
C ALA A 323 -20.40 -2.83 17.20
N ARG A 324 -21.25 -3.80 17.57
CA ARG A 324 -21.32 -5.10 16.89
C ARG A 324 -21.91 -5.03 15.49
N ALA A 325 -22.96 -4.24 15.30
CA ALA A 325 -23.53 -4.02 13.98
C ALA A 325 -22.51 -3.36 13.03
N VAL A 326 -21.75 -2.39 13.53
CA VAL A 326 -20.64 -1.77 12.78
C VAL A 326 -19.59 -2.80 12.43
N ALA A 327 -19.18 -3.65 13.39
CA ALA A 327 -18.23 -4.73 13.13
C ALA A 327 -18.76 -5.74 12.10
N GLY A 328 -20.04 -6.10 12.16
CA GLY A 328 -20.70 -6.97 11.18
C GLY A 328 -20.73 -6.37 9.78
N ALA A 329 -21.09 -5.09 9.67
CA ALA A 329 -21.02 -4.36 8.39
C ALA A 329 -19.58 -4.29 7.84
N GLN A 330 -18.61 -4.06 8.73
CA GLN A 330 -17.18 -4.07 8.44
C GLN A 330 -16.61 -5.48 8.18
N GLY A 331 -17.33 -6.55 8.49
CA GLY A 331 -16.95 -7.93 8.20
C GLY A 331 -17.31 -8.39 6.78
N MET A 332 -18.20 -7.68 6.09
CA MET A 332 -18.66 -8.06 4.74
C MET A 332 -17.76 -7.52 3.62
N GLY A 333 -17.62 -8.31 2.56
CA GLY A 333 -16.93 -7.93 1.33
C GLY A 333 -15.39 -7.97 1.39
N TYR A 334 -14.76 -7.19 0.51
CA TYR A 334 -13.31 -7.09 0.38
C TYR A 334 -12.66 -6.23 1.46
N ARG A 335 -11.39 -6.49 1.78
CA ARG A 335 -10.55 -5.56 2.56
C ARG A 335 -9.14 -5.56 1.97
N LEU A 336 -8.83 -4.57 1.13
CA LEU A 336 -7.57 -4.52 0.40
C LEU A 336 -6.53 -3.70 1.18
N ALA A 337 -5.45 -4.33 1.61
CA ALA A 337 -4.38 -3.69 2.36
C ALA A 337 -3.04 -3.82 1.62
N LEU A 338 -2.15 -2.84 1.80
CA LEU A 338 -0.73 -3.04 1.49
C LEU A 338 -0.06 -3.67 2.70
N THR A 339 0.45 -4.88 2.54
CA THR A 339 1.08 -5.65 3.64
C THR A 339 2.60 -5.55 3.63
N ALA A 340 3.19 -5.22 2.48
CA ALA A 340 4.62 -4.96 2.40
C ALA A 340 4.94 -3.95 1.30
N VAL A 341 5.83 -3.01 1.61
CA VAL A 341 6.50 -2.16 0.61
C VAL A 341 8.00 -2.28 0.82
N LYS A 342 8.69 -2.88 -0.14
CA LYS A 342 10.15 -2.97 -0.16
C LYS A 342 10.71 -2.01 -1.19
N ALA A 343 11.84 -1.42 -0.87
CA ALA A 343 12.46 -0.44 -1.73
C ALA A 343 13.99 -0.55 -1.71
N GLY A 344 14.62 -0.21 -2.83
CA GLY A 344 16.07 -0.16 -2.98
C GLY A 344 16.47 0.87 -4.03
N ILE A 345 17.66 1.46 -3.88
CA ILE A 345 18.20 2.41 -4.86
C ILE A 345 19.04 1.62 -5.86
N SER A 346 18.68 1.73 -7.14
CA SER A 346 19.41 1.14 -8.25
C SER A 346 20.66 1.96 -8.59
N ALA A 347 21.66 1.32 -9.19
CA ALA A 347 22.87 1.99 -9.66
C ALA A 347 22.62 3.06 -10.74
N SER A 348 21.45 3.03 -11.39
CA SER A 348 21.02 4.01 -12.39
C SER A 348 20.33 5.25 -11.78
N GLY A 349 20.23 5.35 -10.44
CA GLY A 349 19.63 6.50 -9.77
C GLY A 349 18.09 6.49 -9.74
N HIS A 350 17.49 5.30 -9.83
CA HIS A 350 16.06 5.10 -9.60
C HIS A 350 15.82 4.36 -8.29
N ALA A 351 14.70 4.63 -7.61
CA ALA A 351 14.20 3.77 -6.54
C ALA A 351 13.35 2.65 -7.15
N GLU A 352 13.73 1.41 -6.91
CA GLU A 352 12.96 0.22 -7.25
C GLU A 352 12.03 -0.11 -6.09
N LEU A 353 10.74 -0.28 -6.37
CA LEU A 353 9.72 -0.59 -5.38
C LEU A 353 9.11 -1.97 -5.68
N GLN A 354 8.95 -2.78 -4.64
CA GLN A 354 8.11 -3.97 -4.63
C GLN A 354 6.98 -3.76 -3.61
N ILE A 355 5.74 -3.82 -4.10
CA ILE A 355 4.53 -3.58 -3.31
C ILE A 355 3.72 -4.87 -3.25
N VAL A 356 3.30 -5.28 -2.06
CA VAL A 356 2.44 -6.44 -1.84
C VAL A 356 1.09 -5.95 -1.36
N ALA A 357 0.06 -6.15 -2.19
CA ALA A 357 -1.33 -5.95 -1.84
C ALA A 357 -1.97 -7.29 -1.44
N SER A 358 -2.83 -7.28 -0.43
CA SER A 358 -3.52 -8.45 0.10
C SER A 358 -5.00 -8.15 0.28
N ASN A 359 -5.87 -9.11 0.00
CA ASN A 359 -7.28 -9.04 0.40
C ASN A 359 -7.47 -9.79 1.72
N VAL A 360 -7.72 -9.08 2.82
CA VAL A 360 -7.98 -9.64 4.15
C VAL A 360 -9.47 -9.70 4.49
N GLY A 361 -10.35 -9.46 3.52
CA GLY A 361 -11.80 -9.57 3.66
C GLY A 361 -12.32 -10.98 3.42
N VAL A 362 -13.63 -11.11 3.21
CA VAL A 362 -14.31 -12.39 2.94
C VAL A 362 -14.71 -12.58 1.49
N ALA A 363 -14.59 -11.53 0.64
CA ALA A 363 -14.95 -11.57 -0.78
C ALA A 363 -13.98 -10.75 -1.65
N PRO A 364 -13.88 -11.01 -2.97
CA PRO A 364 -13.27 -10.11 -3.96
C PRO A 364 -13.95 -8.74 -4.07
N PHE A 365 -13.35 -7.83 -4.85
CA PHE A 365 -13.93 -6.51 -5.14
C PHE A 365 -14.92 -6.54 -6.32
N TYR A 366 -14.77 -7.50 -7.25
CA TYR A 366 -15.65 -7.79 -8.40
C TYR A 366 -15.76 -6.74 -9.50
N PHE A 367 -15.47 -5.47 -9.26
CA PHE A 367 -15.49 -4.40 -10.28
C PHE A 367 -14.05 -3.99 -10.67
N PRO A 368 -13.80 -3.38 -11.85
CA PRO A 368 -12.45 -2.97 -12.22
C PRO A 368 -11.79 -2.09 -11.16
N LEU A 369 -10.62 -2.49 -10.68
CA LEU A 369 -9.92 -1.80 -9.59
C LEU A 369 -8.41 -1.85 -9.81
N THR A 370 -7.72 -0.73 -9.80
CA THR A 370 -6.25 -0.74 -9.96
C THR A 370 -5.54 -0.05 -8.81
N LEU A 371 -4.28 -0.41 -8.58
CA LEU A 371 -3.42 0.30 -7.64
C LEU A 371 -2.66 1.42 -8.36
N GLY A 372 -2.83 2.65 -7.89
CA GLY A 372 -2.09 3.83 -8.33
C GLY A 372 -0.99 4.22 -7.35
N LEU A 373 0.08 4.84 -7.86
CA LEU A 373 1.18 5.41 -7.09
C LEU A 373 1.35 6.89 -7.44
N GLY A 374 1.12 7.76 -6.46
CA GLY A 374 1.40 9.19 -6.44
C GLY A 374 2.78 9.51 -5.82
N THR A 375 3.38 10.63 -6.23
CA THR A 375 4.58 11.20 -5.60
C THR A 375 4.32 12.65 -5.16
N SER A 376 5.20 13.22 -4.33
CA SER A 376 5.19 14.65 -3.96
C SER A 376 5.24 15.61 -5.17
N ALA A 377 5.72 15.13 -6.32
CA ALA A 377 5.75 15.85 -7.60
C ALA A 377 4.44 15.75 -8.40
N GLY A 378 3.40 15.07 -7.87
CA GLY A 378 2.05 15.00 -8.44
C GLY A 378 1.85 13.95 -9.54
N VAL A 379 2.82 13.08 -9.81
CA VAL A 379 2.67 12.01 -10.81
C VAL A 379 1.94 10.82 -10.19
N THR A 380 0.71 10.53 -10.64
CA THR A 380 -0.01 9.28 -10.34
C THR A 380 0.12 8.31 -11.51
N ALA A 381 0.83 7.21 -11.32
CA ALA A 381 0.93 6.12 -12.30
C ALA A 381 0.13 4.89 -11.83
N THR A 382 -0.65 4.28 -12.72
CA THR A 382 -1.25 2.96 -12.47
C THR A 382 -0.16 1.89 -12.49
N LEU A 383 -0.11 1.04 -11.48
CA LEU A 383 0.91 0.01 -11.32
C LEU A 383 0.57 -1.25 -12.11
N GLY A 384 1.58 -1.79 -12.81
CA GLY A 384 1.56 -3.11 -13.46
C GLY A 384 0.71 -3.17 -14.73
N GLY A 385 1.31 -3.06 -15.91
CA GLY A 385 0.58 -3.38 -17.15
C GLY A 385 -0.01 -4.80 -17.14
N GLY A 386 -1.17 -5.02 -17.76
CA GLY A 386 -1.79 -6.34 -17.99
C GLY A 386 -2.38 -7.07 -16.77
N SER A 387 -1.81 -6.93 -15.55
CA SER A 387 -2.32 -7.52 -14.31
C SER A 387 -2.53 -6.49 -13.17
N ALA A 388 -2.78 -5.23 -13.52
CA ALA A 388 -3.10 -4.13 -12.60
C ALA A 388 -4.39 -4.36 -11.80
N ASP A 389 -5.30 -5.18 -12.34
CA ASP A 389 -6.66 -5.27 -11.84
C ASP A 389 -6.76 -6.11 -10.57
N LEU A 390 -7.08 -5.49 -9.45
CA LEU A 390 -7.30 -6.10 -8.14
C LEU A 390 -8.73 -6.63 -7.95
N SER A 391 -9.59 -6.52 -8.97
CA SER A 391 -10.99 -6.98 -8.92
C SER A 391 -11.15 -8.45 -8.52
N ASP A 392 -10.18 -9.28 -8.93
CA ASP A 392 -10.09 -10.74 -8.78
C ASP A 392 -9.19 -11.18 -7.61
N LEU A 393 -8.66 -10.25 -6.81
CA LEU A 393 -7.78 -10.62 -5.71
C LEU A 393 -8.59 -11.33 -4.61
N LEU A 394 -8.51 -12.65 -4.61
CA LEU A 394 -9.26 -13.51 -3.68
C LEU A 394 -8.91 -13.24 -2.21
N PRO A 395 -9.86 -13.46 -1.28
CA PRO A 395 -9.60 -13.48 0.16
C PRO A 395 -8.37 -14.32 0.54
N GLY A 396 -7.49 -13.75 1.36
CA GLY A 396 -6.23 -14.37 1.79
C GLY A 396 -5.12 -14.39 0.72
N ALA A 397 -5.39 -13.98 -0.52
CA ALA A 397 -4.39 -13.94 -1.59
C ALA A 397 -3.59 -12.63 -1.59
N ASN A 398 -2.40 -12.70 -2.20
CA ASN A 398 -1.48 -11.58 -2.35
C ASN A 398 -1.19 -11.30 -3.82
N ARG A 399 -1.04 -10.03 -4.18
CA ARG A 399 -0.53 -9.59 -5.48
C ARG A 399 0.68 -8.70 -5.28
N THR A 400 1.75 -9.00 -6.02
CA THR A 400 2.99 -8.23 -5.98
C THR A 400 3.12 -7.36 -7.22
N PHE A 401 3.31 -6.06 -6.99
CA PHE A 401 3.60 -5.06 -8.02
C PHE A 401 5.06 -4.67 -7.92
N THR A 402 5.67 -4.35 -9.06
CA THR A 402 7.00 -3.74 -9.11
C THR A 402 6.95 -2.49 -9.97
N THR A 403 7.67 -1.45 -9.55
CA THR A 403 7.75 -0.18 -10.28
C THR A 403 9.04 0.55 -9.94
N THR A 404 9.38 1.58 -10.71
CA THR A 404 10.55 2.43 -10.47
C THR A 404 10.15 3.89 -10.37
N VAL A 405 10.70 4.61 -9.40
CA VAL A 405 10.56 6.06 -9.25
C VAL A 405 11.89 6.72 -9.60
N ALA A 406 11.87 7.69 -10.52
CA ALA A 406 13.06 8.45 -10.87
C ALA A 406 13.41 9.44 -9.73
N LEU A 407 14.68 9.50 -9.34
CA LEU A 407 15.14 10.36 -8.26
C LEU A 407 15.73 11.69 -8.78
N ASN A 408 16.14 11.77 -10.04
CA ASN A 408 16.64 13.02 -10.66
C ASN A 408 17.74 13.74 -9.84
N GLY A 409 18.52 13.00 -9.04
CA GLY A 409 19.61 13.53 -8.23
C GLY A 409 19.24 13.92 -6.78
N ASP A 410 17.97 13.83 -6.38
CA ASP A 410 17.54 13.96 -4.97
C ASP A 410 16.42 12.97 -4.62
N CYS A 411 16.04 12.88 -3.35
CA CYS A 411 15.03 11.90 -2.92
C CYS A 411 13.72 12.51 -2.45
N SER A 412 13.45 13.75 -2.87
CA SER A 412 12.18 14.42 -2.59
C SER A 412 10.98 13.63 -3.12
N ALA A 413 11.15 12.88 -4.21
CA ALA A 413 10.11 12.00 -4.75
C ALA A 413 9.71 10.85 -3.81
N LEU A 414 10.57 10.48 -2.86
CA LEU A 414 10.34 9.38 -1.91
C LEU A 414 9.80 9.85 -0.56
N SER A 415 9.79 11.16 -0.28
CA SER A 415 9.33 11.69 1.02
C SER A 415 7.83 11.55 1.23
N ALA A 416 7.07 11.35 0.15
CA ALA A 416 5.63 11.11 0.17
C ALA A 416 5.23 10.29 -1.05
N LEU A 417 5.27 8.97 -0.92
CA LEU A 417 4.71 8.04 -1.90
C LEU A 417 3.28 7.68 -1.49
N THR A 418 2.30 8.08 -2.29
CA THR A 418 0.89 7.88 -1.97
C THR A 418 0.30 6.77 -2.83
N PHE A 419 -0.06 5.66 -2.20
CA PHE A 419 -0.74 4.54 -2.84
C PHE A 419 -2.25 4.74 -2.77
N VAL A 420 -2.95 4.61 -3.90
CA VAL A 420 -4.41 4.81 -3.99
C VAL A 420 -5.07 3.70 -4.78
N LEU A 421 -6.23 3.24 -4.34
CA LEU A 421 -7.07 2.33 -5.11
C LEU A 421 -7.94 3.15 -6.08
N GLN A 422 -7.92 2.77 -7.36
CA GLN A 422 -8.60 3.48 -8.43
C GLN A 422 -9.73 2.62 -8.96
N CYS A 423 -10.97 3.05 -8.71
CA CYS A 423 -12.19 2.38 -9.13
C CYS A 423 -12.94 3.31 -10.10
N PRO A 424 -12.94 3.04 -11.42
CA PRO A 424 -13.57 3.93 -12.41
C PRO A 424 -15.09 4.08 -12.22
N SER A 425 -15.75 3.07 -11.65
CA SER A 425 -17.20 3.07 -11.39
C SER A 425 -17.58 3.66 -10.03
N CYS A 426 -16.61 3.93 -9.15
CA CYS A 426 -16.88 4.45 -7.81
C CYS A 426 -17.03 5.98 -7.83
N TYR A 427 -17.88 6.51 -6.96
CA TYR A 427 -18.03 7.96 -6.81
C TYR A 427 -16.75 8.57 -6.21
N ALA A 428 -16.32 9.72 -6.71
CA ALA A 428 -15.15 10.43 -6.20
C ALA A 428 -15.28 10.85 -4.73
N SER A 429 -16.52 11.08 -4.27
CA SER A 429 -16.88 11.36 -2.87
C SER A 429 -16.78 10.13 -1.95
N ARG A 430 -16.67 8.93 -2.53
CA ARG A 430 -16.60 7.65 -1.81
C ARG A 430 -15.53 6.75 -2.46
N PRO A 431 -14.24 7.12 -2.33
CA PRO A 431 -13.14 6.32 -2.88
C PRO A 431 -13.05 4.96 -2.19
N VAL A 432 -12.45 3.99 -2.87
CA VAL A 432 -12.07 2.72 -2.25
C VAL A 432 -10.86 2.98 -1.34
N ARG A 433 -10.96 2.63 -0.06
CA ARG A 433 -9.88 2.88 0.89
C ARG A 433 -8.99 1.66 1.09
N LEU A 434 -7.69 1.90 1.20
CA LEU A 434 -6.77 0.88 1.68
C LEU A 434 -7.09 0.55 3.14
N HIS A 435 -7.18 -0.74 3.45
CA HIS A 435 -7.41 -1.29 4.78
C HIS A 435 -6.11 -1.29 5.59
N ASN A 436 -5.51 -0.11 5.70
CA ASN A 436 -4.36 0.17 6.53
C ASN A 436 -4.73 1.25 7.54
N SER A 437 -4.31 1.09 8.80
CA SER A 437 -4.68 2.02 9.87
C SER A 437 -4.15 3.44 9.66
N GLU A 438 -3.09 3.56 8.86
CA GLU A 438 -2.37 4.76 8.47
C GLU A 438 -2.94 5.40 7.19
N ALA A 439 -3.91 4.76 6.53
CA ALA A 439 -4.53 5.33 5.34
C ALA A 439 -5.37 6.57 5.69
N ASP A 440 -5.34 7.57 4.81
CA ASP A 440 -6.08 8.81 4.97
C ASP A 440 -7.59 8.53 4.83
N PRO A 441 -8.43 8.88 5.83
CA PRO A 441 -9.86 8.57 5.80
C PRO A 441 -10.66 9.23 4.67
N GLY A 442 -10.18 10.36 4.13
CA GLY A 442 -10.86 11.13 3.09
C GLY A 442 -10.53 10.66 1.68
N THR A 443 -9.25 10.40 1.41
CA THR A 443 -8.75 9.96 0.09
C THR A 443 -8.69 8.45 -0.03
N GLY A 444 -8.62 7.72 1.09
CA GLY A 444 -8.40 6.27 1.13
C GLY A 444 -6.97 5.83 0.83
N GLY A 445 -6.07 6.79 0.58
CA GLY A 445 -4.70 6.52 0.18
C GLY A 445 -3.77 6.29 1.36
N LEU A 446 -2.76 5.44 1.17
CA LEU A 446 -1.68 5.23 2.12
C LEU A 446 -0.46 6.04 1.66
N THR A 447 0.00 6.99 2.47
CA THR A 447 1.23 7.75 2.18
C THR A 447 2.38 7.23 3.03
N LEU A 448 3.47 6.83 2.38
CA LEU A 448 4.70 6.38 3.02
C LEU A 448 5.84 7.35 2.74
N ASP A 449 6.59 7.70 3.78
CA ASP A 449 7.88 8.37 3.65
C ASP A 449 8.99 7.30 3.57
N LEU A 450 9.57 7.16 2.39
CA LEU A 450 10.71 6.30 2.14
C LEU A 450 12.00 7.11 1.89
N SER A 451 12.02 8.41 2.21
CA SER A 451 13.20 9.27 1.99
C SER A 451 14.42 8.83 2.80
N SER A 452 14.23 8.05 3.87
CA SER A 452 15.30 7.39 4.62
C SER A 452 16.13 6.40 3.78
N LEU A 453 15.59 5.88 2.67
CA LEU A 453 16.37 5.15 1.65
C LEU A 453 17.55 5.96 1.12
N CYS A 454 17.43 7.28 1.16
CA CYS A 454 18.45 8.21 0.69
C CYS A 454 19.27 8.83 1.82
N GLY A 455 18.94 8.51 3.07
CA GLY A 455 19.69 8.86 4.27
C GLY A 455 20.94 8.00 4.51
N ALA A 456 21.51 7.40 3.46
CA ALA A 456 22.79 6.70 3.51
C ALA A 456 23.46 6.63 2.12
N THR A 457 23.60 7.75 1.40
CA THR A 457 24.63 7.80 0.35
C THR A 457 25.96 8.06 1.04
N SER A 458 26.57 6.98 1.52
CA SER A 458 27.94 6.97 1.96
C SER A 458 28.81 7.52 0.81
N LYS A 459 29.58 8.59 1.04
CA LYS A 459 30.38 9.24 0.00
C LYS A 459 31.43 8.27 -0.55
N THR A 460 31.49 8.12 -1.87
CA THR A 460 32.54 7.34 -2.56
C THR A 460 33.68 8.21 -3.09
N VAL A 461 33.45 9.52 -3.18
CA VAL A 461 34.47 10.54 -3.47
C VAL A 461 34.46 11.53 -2.32
N LEU A 462 35.60 11.73 -1.68
CA LEU A 462 35.72 12.56 -0.48
C LEU A 462 36.20 13.97 -0.80
N ALA A 463 35.71 14.93 -0.03
CA ALA A 463 36.08 16.34 -0.05
C ALA A 463 36.88 16.73 1.21
N SER A 464 37.55 17.88 1.16
CA SER A 464 38.24 18.44 2.32
C SER A 464 37.29 18.61 3.51
N GLY A 465 37.69 18.10 4.67
CA GLY A 465 36.89 18.10 5.90
C GLY A 465 35.87 16.96 6.04
N ASP A 466 35.79 16.01 5.11
CA ASP A 466 34.96 14.80 5.28
C ASP A 466 35.53 13.84 6.36
N VAL A 467 36.81 13.99 6.67
CA VAL A 467 37.47 13.37 7.81
C VAL A 467 38.30 14.42 8.54
N ALA A 468 38.65 14.19 9.80
CA ALA A 468 39.52 15.07 10.57
C ALA A 468 40.51 14.31 11.44
N LEU A 469 41.73 14.84 11.61
CA LEU A 469 42.68 14.33 12.59
C LEU A 469 42.27 14.80 13.99
N ILE A 470 42.29 13.88 14.96
CA ILE A 470 41.92 14.13 16.37
C ILE A 470 43.02 13.72 17.35
N MET A 471 44.14 13.20 16.84
CA MET A 471 45.34 12.90 17.61
C MET A 471 46.55 12.82 16.66
N ALA A 472 47.68 13.36 17.13
CA ALA A 472 49.01 13.10 16.58
C ALA A 472 50.02 13.03 17.73
N SER A 473 50.84 12.00 17.78
CA SER A 473 51.85 11.78 18.82
C SER A 473 53.19 11.47 18.17
N GLY A 474 54.16 12.36 18.32
CA GLY A 474 55.51 12.20 17.79
C GLY A 474 56.48 11.44 18.71
N ASP A 475 56.20 11.42 20.02
CA ASP A 475 56.97 10.60 20.95
C ASP A 475 56.66 9.11 20.80
N GLN A 476 57.65 8.26 21.09
CA GLN A 476 57.50 6.82 20.97
C GLN A 476 56.56 6.24 22.04
N PRO A 477 55.56 5.42 21.67
CA PRO A 477 55.23 4.99 20.30
C PRO A 477 54.46 6.06 19.51
N THR A 478 54.92 6.35 18.29
CA THR A 478 54.25 7.32 17.40
C THR A 478 52.86 6.82 17.01
N SER A 479 51.87 7.71 16.99
CA SER A 479 50.49 7.33 16.68
C SER A 479 49.66 8.52 16.18
N TRP A 480 48.55 8.20 15.52
CA TRP A 480 47.56 9.16 15.03
C TRP A 480 46.15 8.61 15.18
N ALA A 481 45.17 9.50 15.13
CA ALA A 481 43.77 9.11 15.05
C ALA A 481 43.00 10.04 14.11
N LEU A 482 42.13 9.43 13.31
CA LEU A 482 41.25 10.08 12.34
C LEU A 482 39.79 9.82 12.73
N ILE A 483 38.90 10.76 12.47
CA ILE A 483 37.45 10.55 12.54
C ILE A 483 36.76 10.83 11.21
N ALA A 484 35.78 10.00 10.85
CA ALA A 484 34.83 10.29 9.77
C ALA A 484 33.78 11.31 10.21
N LEU A 485 33.65 12.42 9.50
CA LEU A 485 32.63 13.46 9.76
C LEU A 485 31.40 13.34 8.83
N VAL A 486 31.43 12.37 7.92
CA VAL A 486 30.35 11.97 7.02
C VAL A 486 30.33 10.45 6.90
N ASP A 487 29.24 9.87 6.42
CA ASP A 487 29.25 8.46 6.04
C ASP A 487 30.10 8.26 4.79
N ILE A 488 31.06 7.33 4.83
CA ILE A 488 31.97 6.99 3.73
C ILE A 488 31.62 5.61 3.18
N GLY A 489 31.48 5.50 1.87
CA GLY A 489 31.04 4.28 1.20
C GLY A 489 32.10 3.18 1.20
N PRO A 490 31.75 1.95 0.77
CA PRO A 490 32.70 0.86 0.72
C PRO A 490 33.80 1.11 -0.33
N ASN A 491 35.00 0.55 -0.08
CA ASN A 491 36.17 0.59 -0.96
C ASN A 491 36.71 2.00 -1.30
N VAL A 492 36.45 2.99 -0.46
CA VAL A 492 37.08 4.31 -0.58
C VAL A 492 38.50 4.24 -0.06
N MET A 493 39.45 4.66 -0.88
CA MET A 493 40.87 4.60 -0.55
C MET A 493 41.32 5.90 0.14
N ILE A 494 41.97 5.75 1.30
CA ILE A 494 42.48 6.86 2.12
C ILE A 494 43.95 6.57 2.47
N ALA A 495 44.76 7.63 2.41
CA ALA A 495 46.16 7.59 2.83
C ALA A 495 46.39 8.62 3.95
N VAL A 496 47.16 8.20 4.95
CA VAL A 496 47.71 9.08 6.01
C VAL A 496 49.22 9.09 5.85
N THR A 497 49.82 10.27 5.75
CA THR A 497 51.25 10.41 5.43
C THR A 497 51.92 11.50 6.24
N ASP A 498 53.20 11.28 6.53
CA ASP A 498 54.16 12.26 7.04
C ASP A 498 55.14 12.69 5.93
N TYR A 499 54.83 12.50 4.64
CA TYR A 499 55.58 13.19 3.58
C TYR A 499 55.21 14.69 3.54
N PRO A 500 56.19 15.59 3.34
CA PRO A 500 55.90 17.01 3.22
C PRO A 500 55.23 17.32 1.88
N TYR A 501 54.36 18.32 1.86
CA TYR A 501 53.87 18.94 0.63
C TYR A 501 54.69 20.18 0.34
N VAL A 502 55.46 20.19 -0.75
CA VAL A 502 56.37 21.28 -1.11
C VAL A 502 56.37 21.49 -2.62
N ASN A 503 56.53 22.74 -3.07
CA ASN A 503 56.55 23.08 -4.50
C ASN A 503 55.33 22.56 -5.29
N GLY A 504 54.16 22.53 -4.65
CA GLY A 504 52.90 22.13 -5.28
C GLY A 504 52.69 20.61 -5.46
N ALA A 505 53.46 19.75 -4.79
CA ALA A 505 53.26 18.31 -4.80
C ALA A 505 53.65 17.66 -3.47
N LEU A 506 53.18 16.42 -3.25
CA LEU A 506 53.65 15.58 -2.16
C LEU A 506 55.08 15.09 -2.48
N ASP A 507 56.07 15.47 -1.67
CA ASP A 507 57.46 15.08 -1.88
C ASP A 507 57.77 13.75 -1.20
N THR A 508 57.62 12.68 -1.98
CA THR A 508 57.92 11.31 -1.55
C THR A 508 59.41 10.97 -1.61
N SER A 509 60.28 11.92 -1.95
CA SER A 509 61.75 11.75 -1.92
C SER A 509 62.37 12.14 -0.57
N ALA A 510 61.64 12.91 0.24
CA ALA A 510 62.00 13.22 1.62
C ALA A 510 61.88 11.98 2.53
N PRO A 511 62.54 11.96 3.70
CA PRO A 511 62.27 10.96 4.73
C PRO A 511 60.79 11.01 5.16
N GLY A 512 60.15 9.85 5.25
CA GLY A 512 58.75 9.71 5.65
C GLY A 512 58.14 8.40 5.15
N GLY A 513 56.83 8.27 5.34
CA GLY A 513 56.03 7.16 4.88
C GLY A 513 54.54 7.46 4.83
N MET A 514 53.77 6.41 4.61
CA MET A 514 52.32 6.47 4.57
C MET A 514 51.67 5.16 4.99
N VAL A 515 50.50 5.29 5.58
CA VAL A 515 49.56 4.22 5.89
C VAL A 515 48.40 4.29 4.91
N LEU A 516 48.11 3.17 4.25
CA LEU A 516 47.13 3.04 3.19
C LEU A 516 46.03 2.08 3.63
N PHE A 517 44.78 2.54 3.64
CA PHE A 517 43.65 1.69 3.95
C PHE A 517 42.45 1.99 3.04
N ASN A 518 41.52 1.04 2.99
CA ASN A 518 40.23 1.22 2.35
C ASN A 518 39.09 1.01 3.33
N THR A 519 37.94 1.59 3.03
CA THR A 519 36.72 1.38 3.80
C THR A 519 36.03 0.09 3.36
N ALA A 520 36.55 -1.10 3.68
CA ALA A 520 36.06 -2.37 3.13
C ALA A 520 34.51 -2.54 3.11
N SER A 521 33.83 -2.24 4.22
CA SER A 521 32.36 -2.29 4.34
C SER A 521 31.70 -0.90 4.43
N GLY A 522 32.44 0.18 4.15
CA GLY A 522 32.07 1.55 4.50
C GLY A 522 32.50 1.96 5.91
N MET A 523 32.47 3.26 6.18
CA MET A 523 32.82 3.87 7.46
C MET A 523 31.74 4.90 7.84
N PRO A 524 30.84 4.59 8.80
CA PRO A 524 29.83 5.54 9.26
C PRO A 524 30.45 6.81 9.87
N ALA A 525 29.73 7.93 9.80
CA ALA A 525 30.11 9.16 10.49
C ALA A 525 30.27 8.89 12.00
N GLY A 526 31.29 9.49 12.61
CA GLY A 526 31.68 9.24 14.01
C GLY A 526 32.66 8.08 14.19
N THR A 527 32.94 7.29 13.15
CA THR A 527 33.93 6.21 13.24
C THR A 527 35.33 6.78 13.41
N VAL A 528 36.05 6.31 14.45
CA VAL A 528 37.45 6.65 14.71
C VAL A 528 38.37 5.56 14.18
N VAL A 529 39.40 5.97 13.43
CA VAL A 529 40.44 5.10 12.87
C VAL A 529 41.77 5.42 13.52
N THR A 530 42.41 4.40 14.07
CA THR A 530 43.78 4.40 14.59
C THR A 530 44.63 3.34 13.88
N PRO A 531 45.98 3.43 13.92
CA PRO A 531 46.84 2.36 13.41
C PRO A 531 46.49 0.96 13.94
N SER A 532 46.09 0.85 15.20
CA SER A 532 45.71 -0.42 15.84
C SER A 532 44.33 -0.93 15.43
N SER A 533 43.44 -0.06 14.93
CA SER A 533 42.10 -0.43 14.46
C SER A 533 42.09 -1.01 13.03
N LEU A 534 43.17 -0.83 12.28
CA LEU A 534 43.29 -1.28 10.90
C LEU A 534 43.75 -2.74 10.84
N SER A 535 42.85 -3.65 10.44
CA SER A 535 43.13 -5.09 10.34
C SER A 535 44.03 -5.47 9.14
N THR A 536 44.09 -4.63 8.11
CA THR A 536 44.97 -4.80 6.94
C THR A 536 45.25 -3.43 6.33
N PHE A 537 46.52 -3.02 6.26
CA PHE A 537 46.92 -1.77 5.63
C PHE A 537 48.23 -1.94 4.88
N GLY A 538 48.39 -1.19 3.79
CA GLY A 538 49.68 -1.06 3.10
C GLY A 538 50.53 0.00 3.80
N THR A 539 51.84 -0.24 3.87
CA THR A 539 52.81 0.79 4.25
C THR A 539 53.76 1.07 3.10
N LYS A 540 54.08 2.35 2.89
CA LYS A 540 55.19 2.77 2.00
C LYS A 540 56.10 3.69 2.79
N GLY A 541 57.41 3.51 2.67
CA GLY A 541 58.37 4.24 3.49
C GLY A 541 58.31 3.89 4.97
N SER A 542 58.84 4.77 5.81
CA SER A 542 58.83 4.65 7.28
C SER A 542 58.08 5.84 7.83
N PHE A 543 56.80 5.63 8.18
CA PHE A 543 55.99 6.65 8.83
C PHE A 543 56.55 6.89 10.24
N ALA A 544 57.27 7.99 10.41
CA ALA A 544 58.07 8.29 11.59
C ALA A 544 57.85 9.76 11.97
N MET A 545 56.97 9.96 12.94
CA MET A 545 56.54 11.27 13.43
C MET A 545 57.61 11.95 14.31
N GLU A 546 58.82 12.18 13.80
CA GLU A 546 59.98 12.64 14.59
C GLU A 546 59.83 14.07 15.17
N ALA A 547 60.51 14.36 16.29
CA ALA A 547 60.33 15.56 17.12
C ALA A 547 60.69 16.93 16.47
N GLY A 548 61.19 16.94 15.23
CA GLY A 548 61.59 18.14 14.51
C GLY A 548 60.62 18.48 13.38
N GLY A 549 59.75 19.48 13.59
CA GLY A 549 58.88 20.11 12.57
C GLY A 549 58.17 19.11 11.65
N ASP A 550 57.05 18.56 12.12
CA ASP A 550 56.40 17.44 11.46
C ASP A 550 54.92 17.70 11.11
N LYS A 551 54.39 16.84 10.24
CA LYS A 551 53.09 16.99 9.58
C LYS A 551 52.41 15.64 9.50
N VAL A 552 51.09 15.66 9.60
CA VAL A 552 50.25 14.54 9.18
C VAL A 552 49.26 15.06 8.15
N LEU A 553 49.33 14.51 6.95
CA LEU A 553 48.41 14.80 5.86
C LEU A 553 47.52 13.59 5.59
N VAL A 554 46.25 13.84 5.32
CA VAL A 554 45.25 12.83 4.99
C VAL A 554 44.70 13.15 3.61
N PHE A 555 44.68 12.18 2.71
CA PHE A 555 44.14 12.37 1.37
C PHE A 555 43.38 11.15 0.85
N HIS A 556 42.39 11.43 -0.01
CA HIS A 556 41.70 10.45 -0.82
C HIS A 556 42.46 10.27 -2.15
N TYR A 557 42.57 9.03 -2.61
CA TYR A 557 43.18 8.69 -3.90
C TYR A 557 42.32 7.69 -4.66
N THR A 558 42.45 7.68 -5.98
CA THR A 558 41.71 6.75 -6.87
C THR A 558 42.64 5.88 -7.71
N ALA A 559 43.95 6.18 -7.71
CA ALA A 559 44.97 5.44 -8.45
C ALA A 559 46.34 5.54 -7.75
N VAL A 560 47.23 4.62 -8.11
CA VAL A 560 48.65 4.63 -7.78
C VAL A 560 49.48 4.87 -9.05
N ASP A 561 50.68 5.43 -8.89
CA ASP A 561 51.64 5.64 -9.97
C ASP A 561 52.40 4.34 -10.33
N SER A 562 53.36 4.43 -11.25
CA SER A 562 54.16 3.28 -11.70
C SER A 562 55.06 2.67 -10.62
N ASN A 563 55.28 3.36 -9.51
CA ASN A 563 56.02 2.88 -8.34
C ASN A 563 55.08 2.38 -7.23
N ASP A 564 53.78 2.23 -7.54
CA ASP A 564 52.75 1.84 -6.59
C ASP A 564 52.62 2.87 -5.44
N MET A 565 52.87 4.15 -5.75
CA MET A 565 52.66 5.29 -4.84
C MET A 565 51.33 5.97 -5.15
N PRO A 566 50.45 6.18 -4.16
CA PRO A 566 49.16 6.83 -4.38
C PRO A 566 49.35 8.31 -4.74
N THR A 567 48.62 8.77 -5.75
CA THR A 567 48.56 10.19 -6.08
C THR A 567 47.32 10.82 -5.44
N PRO A 568 47.46 11.91 -4.66
CA PRO A 568 46.32 12.58 -4.05
C PRO A 568 45.30 13.05 -5.11
N ALA A 569 44.06 12.58 -4.99
CA ALA A 569 42.92 13.12 -5.74
C ALA A 569 42.31 14.31 -5.01
N THR A 570 42.18 14.19 -3.67
CA THR A 570 41.69 15.26 -2.80
C THR A 570 42.40 15.20 -1.44
N TYR A 571 42.94 16.31 -0.96
CA TYR A 571 43.40 16.42 0.42
C TYR A 571 42.22 16.59 1.36
N LEU A 572 42.15 15.75 2.38
CA LEU A 572 41.00 15.67 3.29
C LEU A 572 41.22 16.44 4.58
N TYR A 573 42.40 16.30 5.20
CA TYR A 573 42.76 17.01 6.41
C TYR A 573 44.28 17.16 6.55
N GLY A 574 44.74 18.17 7.30
CA GLY A 574 46.15 18.37 7.60
C GLY A 574 46.40 18.81 9.03
N MET A 575 47.48 18.33 9.63
CA MET A 575 47.93 18.75 10.96
C MET A 575 49.41 19.06 10.91
N LEU A 576 49.79 20.25 11.36
CA LEU A 576 51.18 20.67 11.50
C LEU A 576 51.53 20.77 12.98
N TYR A 577 52.70 20.27 13.37
CA TYR A 577 53.16 20.22 14.77
C TYR A 577 54.69 20.10 14.82
N GLY A 578 55.28 20.08 16.01
CA GLY A 578 56.72 19.84 16.22
C GLY A 578 57.52 21.06 16.66
N THR A 579 58.64 20.82 17.35
CA THR A 579 59.36 21.82 18.17
C THR A 579 59.96 23.02 17.43
N SER A 580 60.12 22.93 16.11
CA SER A 580 60.65 23.99 15.23
C SER A 580 59.59 24.64 14.34
N ASN A 581 58.31 24.31 14.54
CA ASN A 581 57.21 24.78 13.72
C ASN A 581 56.88 26.26 13.98
N THR A 582 56.80 27.04 12.89
CA THR A 582 56.40 28.45 12.88
C THR A 582 55.25 28.73 11.91
N GLY A 583 54.55 27.68 11.46
CA GLY A 583 53.41 27.72 10.56
C GLY A 583 53.63 27.02 9.22
N TRP A 584 52.54 26.77 8.50
CA TRP A 584 52.55 26.14 7.18
C TRP A 584 53.44 26.91 6.20
N GLY A 585 54.32 26.20 5.49
CA GLY A 585 55.26 26.77 4.51
C GLY A 585 56.44 27.56 5.10
N SER A 586 56.61 27.58 6.43
CA SER A 586 57.75 28.21 7.09
C SER A 586 58.93 27.25 7.24
N ASN A 587 60.18 27.76 7.26
CA ASN A 587 61.41 26.99 7.55
C ASN A 587 61.64 25.70 6.72
N GLY A 588 61.11 25.62 5.49
CA GLY A 588 61.23 24.41 4.67
C GLY A 588 60.34 23.24 5.13
N LEU A 589 59.35 23.53 5.98
CA LEU A 589 58.28 22.60 6.36
C LEU A 589 57.25 22.45 5.24
N SER A 590 56.25 21.59 5.45
CA SER A 590 55.14 21.42 4.51
C SER A 590 54.38 22.73 4.28
N GLU A 591 54.20 23.09 3.01
CA GLU A 591 53.17 24.04 2.57
C GLU A 591 51.77 23.46 2.84
N LEU A 592 50.75 24.33 2.91
CA LEU A 592 49.36 23.90 3.05
C LEU A 592 48.85 23.33 1.72
N PRO A 593 48.43 22.05 1.66
CA PRO A 593 47.91 21.45 0.43
C PRO A 593 46.64 22.16 -0.12
N PRO A 594 46.41 22.11 -1.44
CA PRO A 594 45.26 22.76 -2.07
C PRO A 594 43.93 22.19 -1.55
N GLY A 595 42.97 23.07 -1.29
CA GLY A 595 41.66 22.73 -0.75
C GLY A 595 41.59 22.71 0.78
N LEU A 596 42.73 22.67 1.48
CA LEU A 596 42.76 22.76 2.94
C LEU A 596 42.71 24.22 3.42
N THR A 597 42.09 24.45 4.57
CA THR A 597 41.97 25.76 5.22
C THR A 597 42.30 25.62 6.71
N VAL A 598 43.28 26.40 7.19
CA VAL A 598 43.65 26.43 8.61
C VAL A 598 42.47 26.90 9.46
N GLY A 599 42.17 26.18 10.54
CA GLY A 599 41.03 26.43 11.41
C GLY A 599 39.76 25.65 11.05
N THR A 600 39.77 24.88 9.95
CA THR A 600 38.67 23.98 9.59
C THR A 600 39.18 22.61 9.12
N SER A 601 39.71 22.53 7.90
CA SER A 601 40.26 21.30 7.29
C SER A 601 41.78 21.17 7.46
N ALA A 602 42.40 22.07 8.22
CA ALA A 602 43.74 21.91 8.74
C ALA A 602 43.89 22.56 10.12
N VAL A 603 44.80 22.05 10.94
CA VAL A 603 45.14 22.61 12.25
C VAL A 603 46.65 22.80 12.38
N ASP A 604 47.05 23.89 13.02
CA ASP A 604 48.45 24.19 13.34
C ASP A 604 48.62 24.16 14.86
N MET A 605 49.34 23.17 15.36
CA MET A 605 49.61 22.96 16.78
C MET A 605 50.88 23.67 17.26
N GLY A 606 51.52 24.47 16.40
CA GLY A 606 52.76 25.17 16.73
C GLY A 606 53.83 24.19 17.20
N THR A 607 54.45 24.48 18.35
CA THR A 607 55.60 23.75 18.89
C THR A 607 55.25 22.49 19.70
N ALA A 608 54.02 21.99 19.63
CA ALA A 608 53.61 20.78 20.34
C ALA A 608 54.20 19.52 19.69
N GLN A 609 54.68 18.55 20.47
CA GLN A 609 55.14 17.25 19.96
C GLN A 609 54.05 16.18 19.96
N ASN A 610 53.15 16.23 20.93
CA ASN A 610 52.00 15.34 21.02
C ASN A 610 50.76 16.19 21.29
N ALA A 611 49.67 15.85 20.63
CA ALA A 611 48.41 16.57 20.74
C ALA A 611 47.22 15.61 20.60
N VAL A 612 46.22 15.79 21.46
CA VAL A 612 44.95 15.08 21.41
C VAL A 612 43.79 16.04 21.57
N TYR A 613 42.75 15.87 20.76
CA TYR A 613 41.56 16.70 20.80
C TYR A 613 40.71 16.37 22.05
N ILE A 614 40.32 17.40 22.80
CA ILE A 614 39.53 17.30 24.04
C ILE A 614 38.23 18.12 23.99
N GLY A 615 37.89 18.68 22.83
CA GLY A 615 36.69 19.50 22.64
C GLY A 615 35.39 18.70 22.46
N PRO A 616 34.31 19.36 21.99
CA PRO A 616 33.01 18.74 21.72
C PRO A 616 33.10 17.55 20.76
N ARG A 617 32.38 16.47 21.07
CA ARG A 617 32.26 15.25 20.26
C ARG A 617 30.88 15.05 19.64
N GLU A 618 29.98 16.02 19.84
CA GLU A 618 28.64 16.05 19.26
C GLU A 618 28.49 17.28 18.37
N GLY A 619 27.97 17.09 17.15
CA GLY A 619 27.68 18.21 16.25
C GLY A 619 27.59 17.82 14.78
N SER A 620 27.24 18.80 13.95
CA SER A 620 27.32 18.69 12.49
C SER A 620 28.78 18.70 11.99
N GLN A 621 29.04 18.23 10.77
CA GLN A 621 30.36 18.29 10.15
C GLN A 621 31.00 19.70 10.22
N PRO A 622 30.35 20.80 9.79
CA PRO A 622 30.96 22.14 9.88
C PRO A 622 31.28 22.58 11.31
N SER A 623 30.41 22.30 12.27
CA SER A 623 30.64 22.67 13.68
C SER A 623 31.78 21.88 14.30
N LEU A 624 31.90 20.60 13.98
CA LEU A 624 33.00 19.76 14.47
C LEU A 624 34.32 20.13 13.79
N LEU A 625 34.33 20.42 12.49
CA LEU A 625 35.52 20.94 11.81
C LEU A 625 36.02 22.24 12.43
N GLN A 626 35.11 23.17 12.73
CA GLN A 626 35.47 24.42 13.40
C GLN A 626 36.04 24.18 14.80
N ALA A 627 35.44 23.27 15.57
CA ALA A 627 35.92 22.94 16.92
C ALA A 627 37.28 22.23 16.90
N ILE A 628 37.47 21.26 15.99
CA ILE A 628 38.73 20.52 15.82
C ILE A 628 39.83 21.45 15.29
N GLY A 629 39.50 22.41 14.43
CA GLY A 629 40.44 23.40 13.91
C GLY A 629 40.91 24.45 14.92
N GLU A 630 40.32 24.53 16.11
CA GLU A 630 40.68 25.48 17.17
C GLU A 630 41.79 24.90 18.06
N PRO A 631 43.03 25.44 18.04
CA PRO A 631 44.14 24.90 18.85
C PRO A 631 43.85 24.87 20.36
N ALA A 632 43.00 25.78 20.87
CA ALA A 632 42.61 25.78 22.29
C ALA A 632 41.75 24.56 22.70
N ALA A 633 41.19 23.81 21.75
CA ALA A 633 40.39 22.61 21.99
C ALA A 633 41.25 21.32 22.10
N TRP A 634 42.58 21.46 22.12
CA TRP A 634 43.52 20.36 22.18
C TRP A 634 44.32 20.38 23.48
N ARG A 635 44.63 19.19 23.98
CA ARG A 635 45.65 19.00 25.02
C ARG A 635 46.96 18.66 24.34
N THR A 636 48.04 19.33 24.73
CA THR A 636 49.38 19.11 24.18
C THR A 636 50.36 18.68 25.26
N ASN A 637 51.28 17.77 24.92
CA ASN A 637 52.35 17.31 25.80
C ASN A 637 53.65 17.16 25.00
N ASN A 638 54.77 17.67 25.51
CA ASN A 638 56.08 17.61 24.86
C ASN A 638 57.04 16.60 25.50
N ASP A 639 56.63 15.97 26.60
CA ASP A 639 57.49 15.06 27.37
C ASP A 639 57.01 13.60 27.29
N ALA A 640 55.76 13.36 26.87
CA ALA A 640 55.17 12.04 26.80
C ALA A 640 54.08 11.94 25.72
N PRO A 641 53.89 10.75 25.12
CA PRO A 641 52.87 10.52 24.11
C PRO A 641 51.46 10.69 24.70
N GLU A 642 50.57 11.24 23.89
CA GLU A 642 49.15 11.39 24.25
C GLU A 642 48.37 10.11 23.94
N THR A 643 47.22 9.94 24.61
CA THR A 643 46.31 8.82 24.34
C THR A 643 44.90 9.32 24.10
N LEU A 644 44.26 8.81 23.06
CA LEU A 644 42.88 9.12 22.75
C LEU A 644 41.93 8.29 23.61
N ASP A 645 41.03 8.95 24.32
CA ASP A 645 39.91 8.28 24.99
C ASP A 645 38.89 7.80 23.96
N LEU A 646 38.85 6.48 23.73
CA LEU A 646 37.88 5.80 22.86
C LEU A 646 36.62 5.33 23.61
N SER A 647 36.54 5.53 24.94
CA SER A 647 35.37 5.10 25.73
C SER A 647 34.16 6.01 25.53
N THR A 648 34.39 7.27 25.15
CA THR A 648 33.33 8.24 24.85
C THR A 648 33.07 8.28 23.34
N PRO A 649 31.89 7.84 22.85
CA PRO A 649 31.60 7.82 21.42
C PRO A 649 31.45 9.24 20.85
N TRP A 650 31.61 9.36 19.54
CA TRP A 650 31.32 10.58 18.80
C TRP A 650 29.91 10.52 18.21
N ASP A 651 29.18 11.63 18.30
CA ASP A 651 27.82 11.78 17.80
C ASP A 651 27.81 12.82 16.67
N VAL A 652 28.20 12.35 15.48
CA VAL A 652 28.25 13.19 14.28
C VAL A 652 26.86 13.23 13.66
N LYS A 653 26.25 14.43 13.62
CA LYS A 653 24.91 14.63 13.06
C LYS A 653 25.00 14.66 11.53
N VAL A 654 24.62 13.56 10.89
CA VAL A 654 24.50 13.46 9.42
C VAL A 654 23.10 13.93 9.01
N GLY A 655 23.00 15.14 8.45
CA GLY A 655 21.81 15.64 7.78
C GLY A 655 20.57 15.91 8.64
N THR A 656 20.51 17.07 9.27
CA THR A 656 19.37 18.01 9.13
C THR A 656 19.94 19.42 9.27
N ALA A 657 19.60 20.32 8.36
CA ALA A 657 19.80 21.74 8.60
C ALA A 657 19.02 22.09 9.87
N THR A 658 19.71 22.63 10.88
CA THR A 658 19.07 23.08 12.12
C THR A 658 17.93 24.03 11.77
N PRO A 659 16.66 23.79 12.20
CA PRO A 659 15.67 24.82 12.12
C PRO A 659 16.14 25.96 13.03
N THR A 660 16.40 27.12 12.42
CA THR A 660 16.60 28.34 13.19
C THR A 660 15.33 28.53 14.02
N PRO A 661 15.40 28.65 15.36
CA PRO A 661 14.20 28.87 16.15
C PRO A 661 13.68 30.28 15.86
N THR A 662 12.77 30.40 14.91
CA THR A 662 11.95 31.60 14.76
C THR A 662 11.04 31.67 15.98
N ARG A 663 11.46 32.44 16.98
CA ARG A 663 10.64 32.85 18.12
C ARG A 663 9.40 33.56 17.57
N PHE A 664 8.26 32.88 17.53
CA PHE A 664 6.97 33.56 17.43
C PHE A 664 6.71 34.27 18.76
N VAL A 665 6.97 35.58 18.78
CA VAL A 665 6.50 36.46 19.84
C VAL A 665 5.00 36.68 19.58
N PHE A 666 4.16 36.02 20.36
CA PHE A 666 2.76 36.41 20.47
C PHE A 666 2.70 37.78 21.14
N ALA A 667 2.35 38.81 20.36
CA ALA A 667 1.95 40.10 20.92
C ALA A 667 0.58 39.91 21.58
N ALA A 668 0.51 40.15 22.90
CA ALA A 668 -0.75 40.29 23.60
C ALA A 668 -1.51 41.53 23.08
N PRO A 669 -2.84 41.49 22.93
CA PRO A 669 -3.61 42.68 22.62
C PRO A 669 -3.62 43.59 23.86
N SER A 670 -3.26 44.85 23.66
CA SER A 670 -3.38 45.92 24.66
C SER A 670 -4.65 46.74 24.36
N PRO A 671 -5.18 47.44 25.39
CA PRO A 671 -6.54 47.30 25.92
C PRO A 671 -7.68 47.71 24.98
#